data_AF-A0A949E1P6-F1
#
_entry.id   AF-A0A949E1P6-F1
#
_cell.length_a   1.000
_cell.length_b   1.000
_cell.length_c   1.000
_cell.angle_alpha   90.00
_cell.angle_beta   90.00
_cell.angle_gamma   90.00
#
_symmetry.space_group_name_H-M   'P 1'
#
loop_
_entity.id
_entity.type
_entity.pdbx_description
1 polymer ?
#
loop_
_entity_poly.entity_id
_entity_poly.type
_entity_poly.pdbx_seq_one_letter_code
_entity_poly.pdbx_strand_id
1 'polypeptide(L)'
;MRNKIKLFFILFFIFCFQELYNNNQELTDNANSSFIENFIKDYGFKPRDRYTHEYNSAILNKTSISLDELENTLRTYNFTLSGRIVLTGYEEQAFPSYFYRFKNPQINDEAQSKINSGWTLKLHNLFGFLTGFLFKNINYYSNIWLKDTDKIIEHIDSNDIEIFDNQANIIHEHAFSTALNFMSNSEFEILKNLKQQNYKKITTELIKFWTTLYDKDVKVGGYKSAATQDILFSIEYANHILRSALPLIKWFVGPDITYPIETSIIQSGQATKHAQKFTKIMYDKLTPIAKKPTVYIFCSFVDGVGKSTLLGNIKNYSKYNTNIENYERVDNSSSQLADLFQLKENVFIADLPAQVSHFTYKPDGYVYVNIGREKDFDKKNIEDLESYVLNNKENLEIIFNQKINLVKNIINKSGFLSPELNDKKEAQNAFIKNLILIKKLETNRWIGFSKDNNEYIFNKFNPTEIRILTPLKIVQSEGLKNIESEQMLFLKGIKFPISYNNFIEDLVTKLKSQNIENIIFVDFTSMYPRSSRENVRINYLIQQLCLIDKNFDPELSMYRNFISDSELLALLQNKDNKEKITNALELETLTRLSLLNIINKQDRSDLHGIKFENLTPEIIIQINNIEKVNKDKLKILTQEKVKTESINLDKLYGKTKNYLNIQQLSLSNLVLFSKYLTNLYSNNILNEELRTLWQEPDFFANKEKINTFFSLNLACKDENLLTPMIIQLRHFWYSAIINLYNAKVINSEYLRLDNPVENITPLFLNYGLSNKICLIQNIYPKYEKLYYQDDDDEENNNKKNKFDYLKNYFFKYKKPYIVNINDKKYISFDKEYEATNIGAFAFDNNNSKIAKNKKSAVTFVVQKYKKNKSADKVITTSKLYKKLKKSYIWEREHKKLLKSAKKLLQKNSAQKKSDKKDELQNSKLSSEKNTVQFGNPEQIPVLQLIIRLLATVEMILKDPDAEIACRFNNKKDFKATVKLLENVTLPNYFGIIYENKLFENYDTVEPYPSWAAWENLL
;
A
#
# COMPACT_ATOMS: atom_id res chain seq x y z
N MET A 1 -44.85 47.14 -43.12
CA MET A 1 -44.58 47.38 -41.69
C MET A 1 -44.65 46.11 -40.85
N ARG A 2 -45.75 45.33 -40.88
CA ARG A 2 -45.91 44.05 -40.15
C ARG A 2 -44.75 43.03 -40.33
N ASN A 3 -44.23 42.86 -41.55
CA ASN A 3 -43.14 41.90 -41.79
C ASN A 3 -41.78 42.35 -41.22
N LYS A 4 -41.52 43.66 -41.15
CA LYS A 4 -40.30 44.20 -40.52
C LYS A 4 -40.34 44.05 -39.00
N ILE A 5 -41.52 44.20 -38.39
CA ILE A 5 -41.73 43.99 -36.96
C ILE A 5 -41.55 42.50 -36.61
N LYS A 6 -42.12 41.57 -37.40
CA LYS A 6 -41.90 40.12 -37.20
C LYS A 6 -40.42 39.73 -37.32
N LEU A 7 -39.71 40.24 -38.32
CA LEU A 7 -38.29 39.95 -38.50
C LEU A 7 -37.44 40.51 -37.34
N PHE A 8 -37.77 41.71 -36.85
CA PHE A 8 -37.11 42.29 -35.67
C PHE A 8 -37.32 41.43 -34.42
N PHE A 9 -38.55 40.97 -34.16
CA PHE A 9 -38.81 40.07 -33.03
C PHE A 9 -38.08 38.73 -33.18
N ILE A 10 -38.03 38.13 -34.38
CA ILE A 10 -37.29 36.89 -34.60
C ILE A 10 -35.79 37.10 -34.35
N LEU A 11 -35.20 38.18 -34.88
CA LEU A 11 -33.78 38.51 -34.66
C LEU A 11 -33.48 38.83 -33.19
N PHE A 12 -34.39 39.54 -32.50
CA PHE A 12 -34.27 39.81 -31.07
C PHE A 12 -34.36 38.52 -30.24
N PHE A 13 -35.29 37.62 -30.56
CA PHE A 13 -35.38 36.31 -29.92
C PHE A 13 -34.14 35.45 -30.17
N ILE A 14 -33.60 35.43 -31.39
CA ILE A 14 -32.35 34.73 -31.71
C ILE A 14 -31.18 35.34 -30.93
N PHE A 15 -31.08 36.67 -30.86
CA PHE A 15 -30.03 37.35 -30.11
C PHE A 15 -30.12 37.04 -28.61
N CYS A 16 -31.30 37.15 -28.00
CA CYS A 16 -31.51 36.80 -26.60
C CYS A 16 -31.26 35.32 -26.32
N PHE A 17 -31.66 34.42 -27.22
CA PHE A 17 -31.34 32.98 -27.08
C PHE A 17 -29.85 32.73 -27.17
N GLN A 18 -29.15 33.42 -28.07
CA GLN A 18 -27.72 33.27 -28.25
C GLN A 18 -26.93 33.86 -27.07
N GLU A 19 -27.39 34.97 -26.50
CA GLU A 19 -26.82 35.57 -25.29
C GLU A 19 -27.07 34.69 -24.05
N LEU A 20 -28.28 34.14 -23.89
CA LEU A 20 -28.58 33.14 -22.85
C LEU A 20 -27.76 31.85 -23.02
N TYR A 21 -27.61 31.38 -24.25
CA TYR A 21 -26.80 30.20 -24.57
C TYR A 21 -25.32 30.45 -24.25
N ASN A 22 -24.76 31.59 -24.65
CA ASN A 22 -23.39 31.97 -24.37
C ASN A 22 -23.14 32.12 -22.86
N ASN A 23 -24.04 32.77 -22.12
CA ASN A 23 -23.93 32.92 -20.66
C ASN A 23 -23.98 31.56 -19.95
N ASN A 24 -24.86 30.65 -20.38
CA ASN A 24 -24.94 29.30 -19.83
C ASN A 24 -23.68 28.48 -20.14
N GLN A 25 -23.11 28.65 -21.35
CA GLN A 25 -21.87 27.98 -21.74
C GLN A 25 -20.69 28.50 -20.89
N GLU A 26 -20.53 29.82 -20.74
CA GLU A 26 -19.49 30.43 -19.92
C GLU A 26 -19.56 30.00 -18.44
N LEU A 27 -20.76 29.93 -17.87
CA LEU A 27 -20.97 29.40 -16.52
C LEU A 27 -20.56 27.92 -16.39
N THR A 28 -20.89 27.11 -17.41
CA THR A 28 -20.54 25.69 -17.45
C THR A 28 -19.02 25.49 -17.59
N ASP A 29 -18.35 26.29 -18.41
CA ASP A 29 -16.91 26.20 -18.61
C ASP A 29 -16.13 26.67 -17.39
N ASN A 30 -16.60 27.71 -16.70
CA ASN A 30 -16.05 28.12 -15.41
C ASN A 30 -16.20 27.02 -14.35
N ALA A 31 -17.35 26.33 -14.30
CA ALA A 31 -17.57 25.21 -13.39
C ALA A 31 -16.68 24.00 -13.72
N ASN A 32 -16.54 23.63 -15.00
CA ASN A 32 -15.66 22.55 -15.47
C ASN A 32 -14.20 22.84 -15.11
N SER A 33 -13.75 24.05 -15.39
CA SER A 33 -12.41 24.56 -15.09
C SER A 33 -12.11 24.49 -13.59
N SER A 34 -13.06 24.94 -12.75
CA SER A 34 -12.95 24.87 -11.30
C SER A 34 -12.91 23.43 -10.77
N PHE A 35 -13.71 22.53 -11.34
CA PHE A 35 -13.66 21.11 -10.99
C PHE A 35 -12.28 20.51 -11.30
N ILE A 36 -11.75 20.75 -12.51
CA ILE A 36 -10.44 20.22 -12.94
C ILE A 36 -9.32 20.69 -12.01
N GLU A 37 -9.28 21.98 -11.67
CA GLU A 37 -8.27 22.54 -10.77
C GLU A 37 -8.33 21.89 -9.38
N ASN A 38 -9.53 21.82 -8.78
CA ASN A 38 -9.71 21.25 -7.46
C ASN A 38 -9.44 19.74 -7.44
N PHE A 39 -9.90 19.01 -8.46
CA PHE A 39 -9.65 17.58 -8.58
C PHE A 39 -8.15 17.28 -8.63
N ILE A 40 -7.40 17.92 -9.54
CA ILE A 40 -5.96 17.66 -9.69
C ILE A 40 -5.16 18.13 -8.46
N LYS A 41 -5.54 19.26 -7.86
CA LYS A 41 -4.92 19.76 -6.63
C LYS A 41 -5.05 18.75 -5.48
N ASP A 42 -6.25 18.22 -5.29
CA ASP A 42 -6.59 17.32 -4.18
C ASP A 42 -6.27 15.85 -4.48
N TYR A 43 -5.89 15.53 -5.73
CA TYR A 43 -5.59 14.16 -6.13
C TYR A 43 -4.37 13.60 -5.37
N GLY A 44 -4.62 12.67 -4.47
CA GLY A 44 -3.60 12.04 -3.65
C GLY A 44 -2.86 10.92 -4.39
N PHE A 45 -1.53 10.92 -4.30
CA PHE A 45 -0.67 9.90 -4.93
C PHE A 45 -0.31 8.75 -3.98
N LYS A 46 -0.71 8.78 -2.72
CA LYS A 46 -0.37 7.69 -1.81
C LYS A 46 -1.32 6.51 -2.05
N PRO A 47 -0.91 5.25 -1.86
CA PRO A 47 -1.75 4.08 -2.09
C PRO A 47 -3.09 4.11 -1.33
N ARG A 48 -3.11 4.76 -0.16
CA ARG A 48 -4.30 4.95 0.67
C ARG A 48 -5.24 6.05 0.18
N ASP A 49 -4.76 6.99 -0.63
CA ASP A 49 -5.54 8.14 -1.09
C ASP A 49 -6.51 7.76 -2.23
N ARG A 50 -6.41 6.55 -2.77
CA ARG A 50 -7.32 6.06 -3.82
C ARG A 50 -8.79 6.05 -3.38
N TYR A 51 -9.06 5.92 -2.08
CA TYR A 51 -10.43 5.88 -1.53
C TYR A 51 -11.12 7.25 -1.53
N THR A 52 -10.38 8.31 -1.83
CA THR A 52 -10.84 9.67 -1.57
C THR A 52 -10.79 10.56 -2.81
N HIS A 53 -10.31 10.05 -3.95
CA HIS A 53 -10.33 10.76 -5.24
C HIS A 53 -11.72 11.23 -5.65
N GLU A 54 -12.78 10.48 -5.32
CA GLU A 54 -14.17 10.86 -5.61
C GLU A 54 -14.58 12.20 -4.99
N TYR A 55 -13.93 12.60 -3.90
CA TYR A 55 -14.41 13.68 -3.05
C TYR A 55 -13.37 14.80 -2.93
N ASN A 56 -13.17 15.48 -4.04
CA ASN A 56 -12.35 16.69 -4.09
C ASN A 56 -13.11 17.90 -3.49
N SER A 57 -12.38 18.97 -3.21
CA SER A 57 -12.89 20.19 -2.56
C SER A 57 -14.08 20.82 -3.31
N ALA A 58 -14.19 20.67 -4.64
CA ALA A 58 -15.34 21.20 -5.37
C ALA A 58 -16.64 20.49 -4.98
N ILE A 59 -16.60 19.16 -4.84
CA ILE A 59 -17.74 18.35 -4.39
C ILE A 59 -18.04 18.61 -2.92
N LEU A 60 -17.00 18.68 -2.07
CA LEU A 60 -17.18 18.95 -0.63
C LEU A 60 -17.80 20.32 -0.37
N ASN A 61 -17.37 21.35 -1.10
CA ASN A 61 -17.94 22.69 -0.98
C ASN A 61 -19.41 22.70 -1.42
N LYS A 62 -19.73 22.08 -2.57
CA LYS A 62 -21.11 21.95 -3.06
C LYS A 62 -22.00 21.22 -2.04
N THR A 63 -21.48 20.16 -1.43
CA THR A 63 -22.14 19.43 -0.33
C THR A 63 -22.45 20.34 0.84
N SER A 64 -21.46 21.10 1.29
CA SER A 64 -21.60 21.99 2.44
C SER A 64 -22.64 23.07 2.21
N ILE A 65 -22.67 23.68 1.02
CA ILE A 65 -23.66 24.69 0.64
C ILE A 65 -25.07 24.09 0.62
N SER A 66 -25.24 22.88 0.10
CA SER A 66 -26.56 22.21 0.07
C SER A 66 -27.16 22.03 1.47
N LEU A 67 -26.34 21.78 2.51
CA LEU A 67 -26.85 21.65 3.87
C LEU A 67 -27.24 23.01 4.48
N ASP A 68 -26.51 24.08 4.15
CA ASP A 68 -26.90 25.45 4.50
C ASP A 68 -28.25 25.81 3.84
N GLU A 69 -28.44 25.44 2.57
CA GLU A 69 -29.70 25.64 1.82
C GLU A 69 -30.85 24.82 2.39
N LEU A 70 -30.61 23.58 2.82
CA LEU A 70 -31.62 22.72 3.45
C LEU A 70 -32.16 23.35 4.73
N GLU A 71 -31.28 23.85 5.61
CA GLU A 71 -31.71 24.56 6.83
C GLU A 71 -32.56 25.79 6.50
N ASN A 72 -32.10 26.62 5.56
CA ASN A 72 -32.81 27.84 5.17
C ASN A 72 -34.17 27.52 4.56
N THR A 73 -34.24 26.52 3.69
CA THR A 73 -35.49 26.15 3.01
C THR A 73 -36.51 25.61 4.01
N LEU A 74 -36.11 24.77 4.97
CA LEU A 74 -37.01 24.28 6.02
C LEU A 74 -37.53 25.43 6.90
N ARG A 75 -36.72 26.47 7.18
CA ARG A 75 -37.21 27.69 7.87
C ARG A 75 -38.24 28.43 7.02
N THR A 76 -38.00 28.60 5.73
CA THR A 76 -38.94 29.28 4.80
C THR A 76 -40.28 28.56 4.71
N TYR A 77 -40.30 27.24 4.89
CA TYR A 77 -41.53 26.45 4.99
C TYR A 77 -42.18 26.43 6.39
N ASN A 78 -41.76 27.32 7.29
CA ASN A 78 -42.29 27.51 8.65
C ASN A 78 -42.08 26.32 9.60
N PHE A 79 -41.07 25.47 9.37
CA PHE A 79 -40.68 24.48 10.36
C PHE A 79 -39.84 25.12 11.48
N THR A 80 -40.06 24.69 12.73
CA THR A 80 -39.22 25.13 13.86
C THR A 80 -37.96 24.28 13.92
N LEU A 81 -36.81 24.85 13.60
CA LEU A 81 -35.52 24.15 13.73
C LEU A 81 -35.01 24.23 15.18
N SER A 82 -35.28 23.20 15.97
CA SER A 82 -35.08 23.20 17.42
C SER A 82 -33.63 22.97 17.85
N GLY A 83 -32.74 22.52 16.96
CA GLY A 83 -31.31 22.35 17.24
C GLY A 83 -30.67 21.17 16.50
N ARG A 84 -29.50 20.75 16.97
CA ARG A 84 -28.73 19.63 16.39
C ARG A 84 -28.09 18.71 17.42
N ILE A 85 -27.95 17.43 17.06
CA ILE A 85 -27.16 16.41 17.76
C ILE A 85 -25.96 16.07 16.87
N VAL A 86 -24.75 16.09 17.41
CA VAL A 86 -23.53 15.74 16.66
C VAL A 86 -23.02 14.38 17.10
N LEU A 87 -22.71 13.52 16.14
CA LEU A 87 -22.18 12.17 16.34
C LEU A 87 -20.75 12.06 15.79
N THR A 88 -19.84 11.58 16.64
CA THR A 88 -18.43 11.39 16.33
C THR A 88 -17.98 9.99 16.75
N GLY A 89 -18.07 9.04 15.82
CA GLY A 89 -17.60 7.66 16.03
C GLY A 89 -16.18 7.43 15.50
N TYR A 90 -15.38 6.62 16.19
CA TYR A 90 -14.05 6.18 15.76
C TYR A 90 -13.85 4.68 15.98
N GLU A 91 -12.89 4.07 15.28
CA GLU A 91 -12.59 2.63 15.39
C GLU A 91 -11.72 2.35 16.63
N GLU A 92 -12.19 1.53 17.59
CA GLU A 92 -11.42 1.17 18.80
C GLU A 92 -10.06 0.56 18.43
N GLN A 93 -10.06 -0.27 17.39
CA GLN A 93 -8.93 -1.08 16.97
C GLN A 93 -7.93 -0.33 16.09
N ALA A 94 -8.10 0.97 15.86
CA ALA A 94 -7.18 1.78 15.06
C ALA A 94 -5.74 1.79 15.62
N PHE A 95 -5.58 1.54 16.93
CA PHE A 95 -4.30 1.27 17.57
C PHE A 95 -4.25 -0.17 18.10
N PRO A 96 -3.10 -0.87 17.98
CA PRO A 96 -2.95 -2.19 18.57
C PRO A 96 -3.00 -2.09 20.11
N SER A 97 -3.64 -3.08 20.74
CA SER A 97 -3.62 -3.21 22.20
C SER A 97 -2.18 -3.50 22.66
N TYR A 98 -1.77 -2.83 23.75
CA TYR A 98 -0.45 -3.02 24.35
C TYR A 98 -0.43 -4.26 25.28
N PHE A 99 -1.60 -4.78 25.64
CA PHE A 99 -1.74 -6.04 26.39
C PHE A 99 -2.19 -7.19 25.49
N TYR A 100 -1.45 -8.30 25.52
CA TYR A 100 -1.84 -9.52 24.80
C TYR A 100 -3.14 -10.13 25.39
N ARG A 101 -4.25 -10.09 24.63
CA ARG A 101 -5.54 -10.69 25.04
C ARG A 101 -6.06 -11.66 23.97
N PHE A 102 -5.66 -12.94 24.06
CA PHE A 102 -6.07 -14.00 23.12
C PHE A 102 -7.58 -14.26 23.08
N LYS A 103 -8.31 -13.95 24.16
CA LYS A 103 -9.73 -14.29 24.33
C LYS A 103 -10.71 -13.16 24.02
N ASN A 104 -10.23 -11.94 23.75
CA ASN A 104 -11.14 -10.84 23.46
C ASN A 104 -11.72 -11.03 22.05
N PRO A 105 -13.06 -11.15 21.91
CA PRO A 105 -13.68 -11.15 20.61
C PRO A 105 -13.38 -9.83 19.91
N GLN A 106 -12.97 -9.90 18.65
CA GLN A 106 -12.64 -8.75 17.83
C GLN A 106 -13.63 -8.65 16.68
N ILE A 107 -13.90 -7.42 16.25
CA ILE A 107 -14.50 -7.17 14.95
C ILE A 107 -13.53 -7.69 13.89
N ASN A 108 -13.80 -8.88 13.34
CA ASN A 108 -13.07 -9.42 12.21
C ASN A 108 -13.70 -8.86 10.93
N ASP A 109 -12.99 -8.03 10.18
CA ASP A 109 -13.37 -7.63 8.82
C ASP A 109 -12.18 -7.76 7.84
N GLU A 110 -12.40 -7.68 6.53
CA GLU A 110 -11.32 -7.83 5.52
C GLU A 110 -10.17 -6.80 5.68
N ALA A 111 -10.35 -5.71 6.44
CA ALA A 111 -9.29 -4.75 6.72
C ALA A 111 -8.34 -5.22 7.84
N GLN A 112 -8.75 -6.22 8.62
CA GLN A 112 -7.99 -6.80 9.72
C GLN A 112 -8.05 -8.33 9.67
N SER A 113 -6.98 -8.97 9.20
CA SER A 113 -6.73 -10.39 9.47
C SER A 113 -5.68 -10.53 10.57
N LYS A 114 -6.02 -11.26 11.63
CA LYS A 114 -5.04 -11.80 12.57
C LYS A 114 -4.38 -12.99 11.88
N ILE A 115 -3.09 -12.88 11.59
CA ILE A 115 -2.29 -14.05 11.19
C ILE A 115 -1.45 -14.53 12.39
N ASN A 116 -1.09 -15.81 12.39
CA ASN A 116 -0.29 -16.42 13.47
C ASN A 116 1.06 -15.71 13.71
N SER A 117 1.54 -14.90 12.76
CA SER A 117 2.77 -14.10 12.85
C SER A 117 2.57 -12.67 13.38
N GLY A 118 1.36 -12.30 13.79
CA GLY A 118 1.04 -10.96 14.34
C GLY A 118 0.03 -10.17 13.51
N TRP A 119 -0.06 -8.87 13.77
CA TRP A 119 -1.02 -7.95 13.16
C TRP A 119 -0.62 -7.65 11.70
N THR A 120 -1.53 -7.86 10.73
CA THR A 120 -1.38 -7.28 9.38
C THR A 120 -2.27 -6.05 9.24
N LEU A 121 -1.65 -4.87 9.30
CA LEU A 121 -2.30 -3.57 9.43
C LEU A 121 -2.48 -2.97 8.04
N LYS A 122 -3.63 -3.18 7.39
CA LYS A 122 -3.84 -2.67 6.03
C LYS A 122 -4.45 -1.26 5.99
N LEU A 123 -5.40 -0.88 6.85
CA LEU A 123 -6.11 0.41 6.71
C LEU A 123 -6.76 0.92 8.03
N HIS A 124 -5.99 1.26 9.07
CA HIS A 124 -6.61 1.94 10.22
C HIS A 124 -6.80 3.43 9.95
N ASN A 125 -7.99 3.92 10.28
CA ASN A 125 -8.24 5.35 10.38
C ASN A 125 -7.70 5.86 11.72
N LEU A 126 -6.44 6.29 11.69
CA LEU A 126 -5.77 6.86 12.86
C LEU A 126 -6.38 8.22 13.25
N PHE A 127 -6.84 9.05 12.30
CA PHE A 127 -7.33 10.40 12.63
C PHE A 127 -8.57 10.36 13.54
N GLY A 128 -9.48 9.41 13.31
CA GLY A 128 -10.67 9.26 14.15
C GLY A 128 -10.30 8.90 15.57
N PHE A 129 -9.37 7.96 15.73
CA PHE A 129 -8.85 7.56 17.03
C PHE A 129 -8.14 8.71 17.77
N LEU A 130 -7.27 9.44 17.07
CA LEU A 130 -6.59 10.61 17.64
C LEU A 130 -7.58 11.69 18.06
N THR A 131 -8.68 11.85 17.33
CA THR A 131 -9.75 12.78 17.72
C THR A 131 -10.49 12.29 18.95
N GLY A 132 -10.82 10.99 19.03
CA GLY A 132 -11.38 10.36 20.23
C GLY A 132 -10.50 10.59 21.47
N PHE A 133 -9.17 10.50 21.31
CA PHE A 133 -8.22 10.74 22.39
C PHE A 133 -8.32 12.15 22.96
N LEU A 134 -8.60 13.18 22.15
CA LEU A 134 -8.79 14.56 22.63
C LEU A 134 -10.00 14.70 23.58
N PHE A 135 -10.94 13.75 23.51
CA PHE A 135 -12.16 13.72 24.31
C PHE A 135 -12.11 12.73 25.47
N LYS A 136 -10.99 12.02 25.68
CA LYS A 136 -10.87 10.92 26.65
C LYS A 136 -11.30 11.32 28.07
N ASN A 137 -11.01 12.56 28.46
CA ASN A 137 -11.27 13.09 29.81
C ASN A 137 -12.56 13.92 29.92
N ILE A 138 -13.35 14.04 28.85
CA ILE A 138 -14.46 14.99 28.83
C ILE A 138 -15.54 14.68 29.87
N ASN A 139 -15.85 13.40 30.08
CA ASN A 139 -16.85 12.99 31.07
C ASN A 139 -16.41 13.35 32.49
N TYR A 140 -15.14 13.11 32.83
CA TYR A 140 -14.59 13.44 34.14
C TYR A 140 -14.71 14.94 34.42
N TYR A 141 -14.26 15.78 33.49
CA TYR A 141 -14.30 17.23 33.67
C TYR A 141 -15.72 17.80 33.59
N SER A 142 -16.59 17.29 32.72
CA SER A 142 -18.00 17.66 32.68
C SER A 142 -18.68 17.37 34.02
N ASN A 143 -18.39 16.23 34.65
CA ASN A 143 -18.93 15.90 35.98
C ASN A 143 -18.43 16.85 37.09
N ILE A 144 -17.28 17.50 36.91
CA ILE A 144 -16.71 18.42 37.91
C ILE A 144 -17.17 19.85 37.68
N TRP A 145 -17.11 20.32 36.43
CA TRP A 145 -17.36 21.72 36.07
C TRP A 145 -18.83 22.03 35.76
N LEU A 146 -19.62 21.03 35.37
CA LEU A 146 -20.99 21.18 34.84
C LEU A 146 -22.01 20.37 35.66
N LYS A 147 -21.86 20.33 36.99
CA LYS A 147 -22.69 19.48 37.89
C LYS A 147 -24.19 19.74 37.77
N ASP A 148 -24.58 21.00 37.57
CA ASP A 148 -25.98 21.44 37.54
C ASP A 148 -26.45 21.83 36.13
N THR A 149 -25.66 21.54 35.10
CA THR A 149 -26.00 21.84 33.71
C THR A 149 -26.07 20.59 32.86
N ASP A 150 -26.91 20.62 31.82
CA ASP A 150 -26.96 19.53 30.86
C ASP A 150 -25.60 19.34 30.18
N LYS A 151 -25.07 18.11 30.29
CA LYS A 151 -23.79 17.75 29.69
C LYS A 151 -23.96 17.66 28.17
N ILE A 152 -23.62 18.74 27.47
CA ILE A 152 -23.77 18.81 26.01
C ILE A 152 -22.82 17.84 25.32
N ILE A 153 -21.57 17.69 25.78
CA ILE A 153 -20.62 16.72 25.19
C ILE A 153 -20.47 15.50 26.10
N GLU A 154 -20.53 14.31 25.53
CA GLU A 154 -20.38 13.03 26.21
C GLU A 154 -19.54 12.05 25.40
N HIS A 155 -18.55 11.45 26.05
CA HIS A 155 -17.76 10.38 25.45
C HIS A 155 -18.28 9.01 25.92
N ILE A 156 -18.87 8.22 25.03
CA ILE A 156 -19.34 6.86 25.32
C ILE A 156 -18.14 5.94 25.54
N ASP A 157 -18.13 5.22 26.66
CA ASP A 157 -17.15 4.16 26.96
C ASP A 157 -15.67 4.55 26.87
N SER A 158 -15.31 5.80 27.17
CA SER A 158 -13.90 6.24 27.15
C SER A 158 -12.99 5.37 28.02
N ASN A 159 -13.49 4.89 29.16
CA ASN A 159 -12.74 4.09 30.12
C ASN A 159 -12.49 2.65 29.65
N ASP A 160 -13.21 2.18 28.63
CA ASP A 160 -13.00 0.85 28.06
C ASP A 160 -11.79 0.83 27.11
N ILE A 161 -11.35 2.02 26.67
CA ILE A 161 -10.25 2.19 25.71
C ILE A 161 -8.94 2.26 26.49
N GLU A 162 -8.16 1.18 26.40
CA GLU A 162 -6.92 0.98 27.17
C GLU A 162 -5.94 2.16 27.09
N ILE A 163 -5.66 2.65 25.89
CA ILE A 163 -4.71 3.76 25.68
C ILE A 163 -5.28 5.11 26.13
N PHE A 164 -6.54 5.20 26.53
CA PHE A 164 -7.12 6.45 27.05
C PHE A 164 -6.86 6.61 28.56
N ASP A 165 -6.31 5.59 29.21
CA ASP A 165 -5.90 5.68 30.62
C ASP A 165 -4.86 6.80 30.81
N ASN A 166 -5.14 7.71 31.75
CA ASN A 166 -4.23 8.81 32.10
C ASN A 166 -2.94 8.32 32.79
N GLN A 167 -2.91 7.09 33.30
CA GLN A 167 -1.70 6.49 33.87
C GLN A 167 -0.78 5.90 32.78
N ALA A 168 -1.24 5.81 31.54
CA ALA A 168 -0.52 5.18 30.43
C ALA A 168 0.47 6.12 29.70
N ASN A 169 1.11 7.06 30.39
CA ASN A 169 1.99 8.08 29.78
C ASN A 169 3.11 7.48 28.91
N ILE A 170 3.77 6.41 29.38
CA ILE A 170 4.82 5.72 28.62
C ILE A 170 4.26 5.13 27.32
N ILE A 171 3.03 4.60 27.38
CA ILE A 171 2.33 4.05 26.22
C ILE A 171 1.96 5.19 25.25
N HIS A 172 1.50 6.35 25.73
CA HIS A 172 1.21 7.51 24.89
C HIS A 172 2.46 8.03 24.16
N GLU A 173 3.58 8.15 24.87
CA GLU A 173 4.85 8.56 24.27
C GLU A 173 5.29 7.60 23.17
N HIS A 174 5.16 6.29 23.40
CA HIS A 174 5.49 5.28 22.41
C HIS A 174 4.51 5.28 21.22
N ALA A 175 3.20 5.36 21.48
CA ALA A 175 2.14 5.27 20.48
C ALA A 175 2.06 6.50 19.59
N PHE A 176 2.16 7.70 20.16
CA PHE A 176 1.95 8.95 19.43
C PHE A 176 3.27 9.63 19.07
N SER A 177 4.36 9.33 19.78
CA SER A 177 5.69 9.87 19.50
C SER A 177 5.67 11.40 19.39
N THR A 178 6.20 11.97 18.30
CA THR A 178 6.19 13.42 18.05
C THR A 178 4.80 14.05 18.01
N ALA A 179 3.73 13.25 17.85
CA ALA A 179 2.37 13.78 17.82
C ALA A 179 1.80 14.14 19.20
N LEU A 180 2.32 13.52 20.27
CA LEU A 180 1.76 13.66 21.62
C LEU A 180 1.70 15.13 22.08
N ASN A 181 2.73 15.91 21.81
CA ASN A 181 2.80 17.31 22.27
C ASN A 181 1.70 18.18 21.67
N PHE A 182 1.47 18.10 20.36
CA PHE A 182 0.42 18.92 19.74
C PHE A 182 -0.98 18.38 20.08
N MET A 183 -1.15 17.05 20.23
CA MET A 183 -2.41 16.46 20.70
C MET A 183 -2.76 16.95 22.11
N SER A 184 -1.79 16.95 23.02
CA SER A 184 -1.98 17.42 24.40
C SER A 184 -2.35 18.92 24.45
N ASN A 185 -1.75 19.74 23.57
CA ASN A 185 -2.12 21.15 23.44
C ASN A 185 -3.56 21.32 22.93
N SER A 186 -3.98 20.51 21.95
CA SER A 186 -5.36 20.53 21.46
C SER A 186 -6.37 20.04 22.49
N GLU A 187 -6.06 18.97 23.25
CA GLU A 187 -6.89 18.50 24.37
C GLU A 187 -7.05 19.61 25.42
N PHE A 188 -5.96 20.29 25.78
CA PHE A 188 -5.99 21.39 26.73
C PHE A 188 -6.94 22.53 26.28
N GLU A 189 -6.85 22.97 25.03
CA GLU A 189 -7.73 24.02 24.51
C GLU A 189 -9.19 23.55 24.41
N ILE A 190 -9.45 22.28 24.07
CA ILE A 190 -10.80 21.70 24.10
C ILE A 190 -11.37 21.74 25.53
N LEU A 191 -10.61 21.28 26.53
CA LEU A 191 -11.05 21.29 27.93
C LEU A 191 -11.25 22.71 28.47
N LYS A 192 -10.38 23.66 28.11
CA LYS A 192 -10.55 25.08 28.45
C LYS A 192 -11.84 25.66 27.88
N ASN A 193 -12.15 25.36 26.62
CA ASN A 193 -13.40 25.82 25.99
C ASN A 193 -14.64 25.08 26.51
N LEU A 194 -14.51 23.81 26.90
CA LEU A 194 -15.57 23.05 27.60
C LEU A 194 -15.96 23.71 28.92
N LYS A 195 -14.97 24.11 29.73
CA LYS A 195 -15.21 24.82 30.99
C LYS A 195 -16.00 26.11 30.79
N GLN A 196 -15.79 26.78 29.65
CA GLN A 196 -16.50 27.99 29.24
C GLN A 196 -17.81 27.72 28.49
N GLN A 197 -18.17 26.45 28.27
CA GLN A 197 -19.30 26.01 27.45
C GLN A 197 -19.29 26.62 26.03
N ASN A 198 -18.10 26.87 25.46
CA ASN A 198 -17.94 27.48 24.15
C ASN A 198 -17.73 26.41 23.06
N TYR A 199 -18.82 25.76 22.67
CA TYR A 199 -18.80 24.66 21.69
C TYR A 199 -18.33 25.10 20.30
N LYS A 200 -18.59 26.36 19.90
CA LYS A 200 -18.05 26.89 18.64
C LYS A 200 -16.52 26.91 18.66
N LYS A 201 -15.90 27.35 19.76
CA LYS A 201 -14.43 27.29 19.89
C LYS A 201 -13.89 25.86 19.95
N ILE A 202 -14.59 24.91 20.56
CA ILE A 202 -14.22 23.49 20.51
C ILE A 202 -14.17 23.02 19.05
N THR A 203 -15.21 23.32 18.26
CA THR A 203 -15.24 22.98 16.82
C THR A 203 -14.11 23.67 16.05
N THR A 204 -13.79 24.94 16.35
CA THR A 204 -12.64 25.64 15.73
C THR A 204 -11.29 24.97 16.06
N GLU A 205 -11.07 24.55 17.30
CA GLU A 205 -9.84 23.84 17.68
C GLU A 205 -9.75 22.46 17.02
N LEU A 206 -10.88 21.77 16.82
CA LEU A 206 -10.92 20.52 16.04
C LEU A 206 -10.54 20.74 14.58
N ILE A 207 -11.10 21.76 13.91
CA ILE A 207 -10.73 22.10 12.53
C ILE A 207 -9.23 22.36 12.44
N LYS A 208 -8.69 23.19 13.34
CA LYS A 208 -7.25 23.49 13.40
C LYS A 208 -6.40 22.23 13.62
N PHE A 209 -6.83 21.33 14.50
CA PHE A 209 -6.17 20.05 14.75
C PHE A 209 -6.17 19.18 13.49
N TRP A 210 -7.32 19.02 12.85
CA TRP A 210 -7.50 18.24 11.62
C TRP A 210 -6.72 18.81 10.43
N THR A 211 -6.77 20.12 10.20
CA THR A 211 -5.95 20.79 9.17
C THR A 211 -4.47 20.57 9.43
N THR A 212 -4.03 20.65 10.69
CA THR A 212 -2.63 20.38 11.06
C THR A 212 -2.25 18.91 10.78
N LEU A 213 -3.12 17.96 11.12
CA LEU A 213 -2.90 16.53 10.81
C LEU A 213 -2.71 16.32 9.31
N TYR A 214 -3.62 16.89 8.50
CA TYR A 214 -3.65 16.73 7.05
C TYR A 214 -2.46 17.42 6.37
N ASP A 215 -2.32 18.74 6.54
CA ASP A 215 -1.33 19.57 5.83
C ASP A 215 0.12 19.19 6.18
N LYS A 216 0.37 18.79 7.44
CA LYS A 216 1.71 18.41 7.89
C LYS A 216 2.01 16.93 7.72
N ASP A 217 1.08 16.15 7.17
CA ASP A 217 1.19 14.68 7.02
C ASP A 217 1.68 14.02 8.33
N VAL A 218 1.07 14.40 9.45
CA VAL A 218 1.54 14.06 10.80
C VAL A 218 1.74 12.55 10.92
N LYS A 219 2.90 12.16 11.47
CA LYS A 219 3.25 10.77 11.72
C LYS A 219 3.00 10.38 13.18
N VAL A 220 2.40 9.21 13.38
CA VAL A 220 2.22 8.54 14.67
C VAL A 220 2.95 7.19 14.66
N GLY A 221 3.00 6.50 15.80
CA GLY A 221 3.78 5.28 16.09
C GLY A 221 4.23 4.45 14.89
N GLY A 222 5.55 4.20 14.81
CA GLY A 222 6.16 3.51 13.67
C GLY A 222 6.22 4.34 12.38
N TYR A 223 6.12 5.68 12.47
CA TYR A 223 6.11 6.63 11.34
C TYR A 223 4.91 6.47 10.38
N LYS A 224 3.78 5.95 10.87
CA LYS A 224 2.54 5.85 10.08
C LYS A 224 1.88 7.21 9.95
N SER A 225 1.38 7.53 8.77
CA SER A 225 0.64 8.78 8.57
C SER A 225 -0.75 8.70 9.19
N ALA A 226 -1.12 9.74 9.94
CA ALA A 226 -2.49 9.99 10.36
C ALA A 226 -3.28 10.84 9.35
N ALA A 227 -2.61 11.40 8.33
CA ALA A 227 -3.25 12.18 7.28
C ALA A 227 -3.91 11.27 6.24
N THR A 228 -5.23 11.12 6.39
CA THR A 228 -6.12 10.59 5.35
C THR A 228 -6.98 11.74 4.82
N GLN A 229 -7.38 11.68 3.55
CA GLN A 229 -8.22 12.71 2.94
C GLN A 229 -9.66 12.68 3.50
N ASP A 230 -10.03 11.65 4.26
CA ASP A 230 -11.24 11.64 5.09
C ASP A 230 -11.34 12.84 6.05
N ILE A 231 -10.19 13.36 6.49
CA ILE A 231 -10.11 14.53 7.36
C ILE A 231 -10.76 15.75 6.70
N LEU A 232 -10.67 15.90 5.37
CA LEU A 232 -11.25 17.04 4.66
C LEU A 232 -12.77 17.14 4.83
N PHE A 233 -13.44 16.01 5.02
CA PHE A 233 -14.88 15.96 5.22
C PHE A 233 -15.26 16.39 6.61
N SER A 234 -14.51 15.91 7.62
CA SER A 234 -14.71 16.36 8.99
C SER A 234 -14.47 17.88 9.09
N ILE A 235 -13.45 18.40 8.39
CA ILE A 235 -13.19 19.85 8.28
C ILE A 235 -14.38 20.58 7.66
N GLU A 236 -14.82 20.20 6.45
CA GLU A 236 -15.92 20.91 5.78
C GLU A 236 -17.26 20.77 6.50
N TYR A 237 -17.52 19.62 7.12
CA TYR A 237 -18.70 19.43 7.98
C TYR A 237 -18.65 20.36 9.19
N ALA A 238 -17.51 20.43 9.87
CA ALA A 238 -17.36 21.31 11.02
C ALA A 238 -17.47 22.79 10.61
N ASN A 239 -17.01 23.17 9.43
CA ASN A 239 -17.24 24.50 8.87
C ASN A 239 -18.74 24.81 8.70
N HIS A 240 -19.52 23.87 8.18
CA HIS A 240 -20.99 24.00 8.14
C HIS A 240 -21.60 24.16 9.54
N ILE A 241 -21.22 23.32 10.50
CA ILE A 241 -21.69 23.41 11.90
C ILE A 241 -21.36 24.80 12.50
N LEU A 242 -20.17 25.36 12.21
CA LEU A 242 -19.78 26.69 12.69
C LEU A 242 -20.63 27.82 12.10
N ARG A 243 -20.98 27.71 10.82
CA ARG A 243 -21.81 28.70 10.11
C ARG A 243 -23.26 28.64 10.55
N SER A 244 -23.77 27.46 10.89
CA SER A 244 -25.16 27.32 11.30
C SER A 244 -25.47 28.09 12.59
N ALA A 245 -26.69 28.64 12.61
CA ALA A 245 -27.28 29.31 13.77
C ALA A 245 -27.99 28.34 14.73
N LEU A 246 -28.10 27.04 14.38
CA LEU A 246 -28.84 26.08 15.21
C LEU A 246 -28.11 25.77 16.52
N PRO A 247 -28.82 25.72 17.66
CA PRO A 247 -28.22 25.37 18.95
C PRO A 247 -27.76 23.89 18.97
N LEU A 248 -26.62 23.64 19.61
CA LEU A 248 -26.12 22.29 19.87
C LEU A 248 -26.86 21.70 21.07
N ILE A 249 -27.65 20.65 20.83
CA ILE A 249 -28.42 19.93 21.87
C ILE A 249 -27.52 18.93 22.58
N LYS A 250 -26.74 18.16 21.81
CA LYS A 250 -25.89 17.09 22.32
C LYS A 250 -24.77 16.76 21.33
N TRP A 251 -23.63 16.33 21.83
CA TRP A 251 -22.51 15.82 21.05
C TRP A 251 -22.03 14.51 21.67
N PHE A 252 -22.19 13.41 20.95
CA PHE A 252 -21.68 12.10 21.35
C PHE A 252 -20.38 11.78 20.63
N VAL A 253 -19.38 11.34 21.40
CA VAL A 253 -18.10 10.82 20.91
C VAL A 253 -17.96 9.39 21.38
N GLY A 254 -17.48 8.44 20.58
CA GLY A 254 -17.24 7.09 21.11
C GLY A 254 -16.68 6.07 20.13
N PRO A 255 -16.15 4.95 20.66
CA PRO A 255 -15.61 3.84 19.88
C PRO A 255 -16.75 3.02 19.27
N ASP A 256 -16.68 2.70 17.97
CA ASP A 256 -17.53 1.73 17.27
C ASP A 256 -19.05 1.89 17.49
N ILE A 257 -19.50 3.11 17.79
CA ILE A 257 -20.89 3.44 18.13
C ILE A 257 -21.88 3.25 16.97
N THR A 258 -21.39 3.11 15.74
CA THR A 258 -22.23 2.88 14.55
C THR A 258 -21.95 1.53 13.87
N TYR A 259 -21.45 0.54 14.61
CA TYR A 259 -21.18 -0.80 14.07
C TYR A 259 -22.46 -1.66 14.00
N PRO A 260 -22.62 -2.57 13.01
CA PRO A 260 -23.76 -3.49 12.98
C PRO A 260 -23.80 -4.38 14.22
N ILE A 261 -24.97 -4.52 14.86
CA ILE A 261 -25.13 -5.28 16.11
C ILE A 261 -25.38 -6.78 15.84
N GLU A 262 -25.90 -7.14 14.67
CA GLU A 262 -26.28 -8.52 14.34
C GLU A 262 -25.11 -9.53 14.46
N THR A 263 -25.45 -10.77 14.81
CA THR A 263 -24.48 -11.87 14.99
C THR A 263 -24.38 -12.77 13.75
N SER A 264 -23.21 -13.38 13.55
CA SER A 264 -22.94 -14.41 12.52
C SER A 264 -21.97 -15.46 13.07
N ILE A 265 -21.66 -16.52 12.29
CA ILE A 265 -20.70 -17.58 12.67
C ILE A 265 -19.34 -16.99 13.10
N ILE A 266 -18.94 -15.88 12.50
CA ILE A 266 -17.62 -15.26 12.70
C ILE A 266 -17.64 -13.89 13.38
N GLN A 267 -18.83 -13.35 13.71
CA GLN A 267 -18.99 -12.13 14.50
C GLN A 267 -19.87 -12.38 15.72
N SER A 268 -19.23 -12.40 16.90
CA SER A 268 -19.92 -12.53 18.19
C SER A 268 -20.57 -11.22 18.63
N GLY A 269 -21.68 -11.28 19.37
CA GLY A 269 -22.34 -10.10 19.94
C GLY A 269 -21.46 -9.31 20.92
N GLN A 270 -20.47 -9.94 21.56
CA GLN A 270 -19.53 -9.25 22.44
C GLN A 270 -18.63 -8.25 21.68
N ALA A 271 -18.40 -8.47 20.38
CA ALA A 271 -17.61 -7.56 19.55
C ALA A 271 -18.32 -6.22 19.29
N THR A 272 -19.65 -6.13 19.53
CA THR A 272 -20.47 -4.96 19.18
C THR A 272 -21.02 -4.23 20.41
N LYS A 273 -20.40 -4.44 21.59
CA LYS A 273 -20.85 -3.89 22.88
C LYS A 273 -21.08 -2.37 22.87
N HIS A 274 -20.20 -1.62 22.20
CA HIS A 274 -20.28 -0.16 22.16
C HIS A 274 -21.48 0.32 21.33
N ALA A 275 -21.70 -0.30 20.16
CA ALA A 275 -22.87 -0.04 19.33
C ALA A 275 -24.18 -0.37 20.05
N GLN A 276 -24.23 -1.49 20.79
CA GLN A 276 -25.40 -1.88 21.59
C GLN A 276 -25.75 -0.83 22.65
N LYS A 277 -24.75 -0.43 23.46
CA LYS A 277 -24.93 0.57 24.50
C LYS A 277 -25.34 1.92 23.93
N PHE A 278 -24.67 2.36 22.87
CA PHE A 278 -24.97 3.63 22.23
C PHE A 278 -26.36 3.66 21.58
N THR A 279 -26.77 2.58 20.93
CA THR A 279 -28.11 2.47 20.31
C THR A 279 -29.21 2.67 21.35
N LYS A 280 -29.05 2.09 22.54
CA LYS A 280 -29.98 2.33 23.66
C LYS A 280 -29.98 3.81 24.08
N ILE A 281 -28.81 4.40 24.31
CA ILE A 281 -28.68 5.82 24.69
C ILE A 281 -29.36 6.73 23.65
N MET A 282 -29.10 6.48 22.37
CA MET A 282 -29.70 7.25 21.29
C MET A 282 -31.21 7.06 21.24
N TYR A 283 -31.71 5.83 21.28
CA TYR A 283 -33.15 5.54 21.26
C TYR A 283 -33.88 6.27 22.40
N ASP A 284 -33.30 6.32 23.60
CA ASP A 284 -33.86 7.00 24.76
C ASP A 284 -33.83 8.54 24.60
N LYS A 285 -32.85 9.08 23.87
CA LYS A 285 -32.71 10.52 23.61
C LYS A 285 -33.66 11.05 22.53
N LEU A 286 -34.19 10.18 21.67
CA LEU A 286 -35.17 10.54 20.64
C LEU A 286 -36.56 10.72 21.25
N THR A 287 -36.87 11.96 21.64
CA THR A 287 -38.13 12.37 22.31
C THR A 287 -38.78 13.57 21.63
N PRO A 288 -40.10 13.81 21.79
CA PRO A 288 -40.76 14.97 21.20
C PRO A 288 -40.35 16.28 21.89
N ILE A 289 -40.17 17.35 21.12
CA ILE A 289 -39.91 18.71 21.64
C ILE A 289 -41.24 19.40 21.92
N ALA A 290 -41.37 19.94 23.15
CA ALA A 290 -42.60 20.60 23.61
C ALA A 290 -43.87 19.75 23.42
N LYS A 291 -43.75 18.42 23.50
CA LYS A 291 -44.83 17.43 23.24
C LYS A 291 -45.45 17.51 21.84
N LYS A 292 -44.78 18.14 20.87
CA LYS A 292 -45.25 18.30 19.49
C LYS A 292 -44.58 17.28 18.55
N PRO A 293 -45.20 16.96 17.40
CA PRO A 293 -44.59 16.11 16.37
C PRO A 293 -43.20 16.63 15.97
N THR A 294 -42.19 15.81 16.21
CA THR A 294 -40.79 16.14 16.03
C THR A 294 -40.13 15.15 15.09
N VAL A 295 -39.43 15.65 14.09
CA VAL A 295 -38.59 14.83 13.21
C VAL A 295 -37.11 15.00 13.56
N TYR A 296 -36.39 13.88 13.59
CA TYR A 296 -34.94 13.83 13.65
C TYR A 296 -34.41 13.55 12.25
N ILE A 297 -33.76 14.53 11.64
CA ILE A 297 -33.18 14.44 10.30
C ILE A 297 -31.76 13.91 10.41
N PHE A 298 -31.52 12.67 9.98
CA PHE A 298 -30.19 12.06 10.01
C PHE A 298 -29.42 12.48 8.75
N CYS A 299 -28.37 13.29 8.94
CA CYS A 299 -27.57 13.89 7.88
C CYS A 299 -26.10 13.48 7.99
N SER A 300 -25.47 13.19 6.85
CA SER A 300 -24.04 12.95 6.75
C SER A 300 -23.51 13.59 5.47
N PHE A 301 -22.30 14.17 5.51
CA PHE A 301 -21.61 14.66 4.31
C PHE A 301 -21.19 13.53 3.38
N VAL A 302 -21.17 12.27 3.86
CA VAL A 302 -20.71 11.13 3.07
C VAL A 302 -21.72 10.00 3.05
N ASP A 303 -21.61 9.20 1.99
CA ASP A 303 -22.28 7.91 1.86
C ASP A 303 -21.66 6.84 2.77
N GLY A 304 -21.56 7.14 4.07
CA GLY A 304 -21.00 6.24 5.07
C GLY A 304 -22.02 5.20 5.51
N VAL A 305 -21.57 3.95 5.63
CA VAL A 305 -22.36 2.83 6.17
C VAL A 305 -22.86 3.16 7.59
N GLY A 306 -22.08 3.91 8.39
CA GLY A 306 -22.39 4.21 9.80
C GLY A 306 -23.76 4.86 10.06
N LYS A 307 -24.24 5.77 9.18
CA LYS A 307 -25.58 6.37 9.32
C LYS A 307 -26.68 5.32 9.15
N SER A 308 -26.66 4.60 8.02
CA SER A 308 -27.62 3.54 7.72
C SER A 308 -27.57 2.43 8.77
N THR A 309 -26.37 2.09 9.25
CA THR A 309 -26.17 1.11 10.31
C THR A 309 -26.79 1.54 11.64
N LEU A 310 -26.54 2.78 12.11
CA LEU A 310 -27.17 3.27 13.34
C LEU A 310 -28.70 3.29 13.23
N LEU A 311 -29.23 3.70 12.08
CA LEU A 311 -30.68 3.68 11.83
C LEU A 311 -31.25 2.27 11.86
N GLY A 312 -30.57 1.29 11.24
CA GLY A 312 -30.95 -0.12 11.33
C GLY A 312 -30.90 -0.66 12.75
N ASN A 313 -29.86 -0.31 13.51
CA ASN A 313 -29.74 -0.66 14.92
C ASN A 313 -30.90 -0.08 15.76
N ILE A 314 -31.28 1.18 15.52
CA ILE A 314 -32.42 1.83 16.20
C ILE A 314 -33.74 1.12 15.86
N LYS A 315 -33.95 0.77 14.58
CA LYS A 315 -35.14 0.01 14.15
C LYS A 315 -35.19 -1.38 14.79
N ASN A 316 -34.06 -2.10 14.80
CA ASN A 316 -33.95 -3.40 15.46
C ASN A 316 -34.19 -3.29 16.97
N TYR A 317 -33.59 -2.30 17.65
CA TYR A 317 -33.80 -2.08 19.08
C TYR A 317 -35.27 -1.72 19.39
N SER A 318 -35.92 -0.93 18.53
CA SER A 318 -37.34 -0.63 18.68
C SER A 318 -38.23 -1.87 18.55
N LYS A 319 -37.83 -2.86 17.75
CA LYS A 319 -38.61 -4.09 17.49
C LYS A 319 -38.29 -5.22 18.47
N TYR A 320 -37.03 -5.39 18.83
CA TYR A 320 -36.50 -6.55 19.55
C TYR A 320 -35.84 -6.20 20.89
N ASN A 321 -35.69 -4.90 21.21
CA ASN A 321 -35.03 -4.41 22.42
C ASN A 321 -33.64 -5.06 22.59
N THR A 322 -33.31 -5.62 23.76
CA THR A 322 -32.01 -6.25 24.01
C THR A 322 -31.88 -7.68 23.45
N ASN A 323 -32.86 -8.20 22.72
CA ASN A 323 -32.81 -9.53 22.13
C ASN A 323 -32.07 -9.53 20.78
N ILE A 324 -30.74 -9.50 20.84
CA ILE A 324 -29.84 -9.34 19.70
C ILE A 324 -29.89 -10.51 18.72
N GLU A 325 -30.20 -11.73 19.18
CA GLU A 325 -30.28 -12.92 18.32
C GLU A 325 -31.37 -12.78 17.24
N ASN A 326 -32.41 -12.02 17.55
CA ASN A 326 -33.52 -11.75 16.65
C ASN A 326 -33.30 -10.54 15.73
N TYR A 327 -32.17 -9.84 15.85
CA TYR A 327 -31.92 -8.68 15.00
C TYR A 327 -31.88 -9.08 13.53
N GLU A 328 -32.60 -8.30 12.73
CA GLU A 328 -32.60 -8.42 11.28
C GLU A 328 -31.34 -7.79 10.70
N ARG A 329 -30.94 -8.26 9.51
CA ARG A 329 -29.79 -7.68 8.81
C ARG A 329 -30.08 -6.22 8.48
N VAL A 330 -29.16 -5.34 8.84
CA VAL A 330 -29.30 -3.92 8.52
C VAL A 330 -29.14 -3.70 7.02
N ASP A 331 -30.13 -3.04 6.40
CA ASP A 331 -30.06 -2.62 5.01
C ASP A 331 -28.97 -1.54 4.89
N ASN A 332 -27.85 -1.93 4.29
CA ASN A 332 -26.73 -1.03 4.04
C ASN A 332 -26.90 -0.21 2.76
N SER A 333 -28.06 -0.24 2.12
CA SER A 333 -28.34 0.59 0.96
C SER A 333 -28.82 1.97 1.42
N SER A 334 -28.07 3.03 1.09
CA SER A 334 -28.58 4.39 1.34
C SER A 334 -29.86 4.61 0.55
N SER A 335 -30.85 5.19 1.22
CA SER A 335 -32.05 5.74 0.58
C SER A 335 -31.64 6.67 -0.56
N GLN A 336 -32.47 6.76 -1.59
CA GLN A 336 -32.34 7.76 -2.65
C GLN A 336 -33.36 8.90 -2.48
N LEU A 337 -34.39 8.68 -1.66
CA LEU A 337 -35.43 9.62 -1.28
C LEU A 337 -35.33 9.91 0.22
N ALA A 338 -36.02 10.95 0.67
CA ALA A 338 -36.24 11.15 2.09
C ALA A 338 -37.17 10.03 2.62
N ASP A 339 -36.61 9.08 3.36
CA ASP A 339 -37.40 8.04 4.02
C ASP A 339 -37.85 8.58 5.38
N LEU A 340 -39.14 8.89 5.50
CA LEU A 340 -39.77 9.35 6.74
C LEU A 340 -40.49 8.17 7.38
N PHE A 341 -40.12 7.81 8.61
CA PHE A 341 -40.82 6.79 9.37
C PHE A 341 -41.06 7.24 10.81
N GLN A 342 -42.18 6.81 11.38
CA GLN A 342 -42.50 7.04 12.77
C GLN A 342 -41.78 6.02 13.65
N LEU A 343 -40.98 6.51 14.62
CA LEU A 343 -40.30 5.66 15.59
C LEU A 343 -41.16 5.45 16.84
N LYS A 344 -41.74 6.54 17.37
CA LYS A 344 -42.63 6.56 18.54
C LYS A 344 -43.75 7.57 18.33
N GLU A 345 -44.68 7.64 19.27
CA GLU A 345 -45.68 8.73 19.30
C GLU A 345 -44.98 10.10 19.24
N ASN A 346 -45.36 10.92 18.26
CA ASN A 346 -44.79 12.25 17.99
C ASN A 346 -43.27 12.30 17.71
N VAL A 347 -42.63 11.15 17.45
CA VAL A 347 -41.20 11.07 17.11
C VAL A 347 -41.01 10.38 15.78
N PHE A 348 -40.49 11.13 14.82
CA PHE A 348 -40.24 10.70 13.46
C PHE A 348 -38.75 10.76 13.17
N ILE A 349 -38.29 9.91 12.25
CA ILE A 349 -36.94 9.96 11.69
C ILE A 349 -37.07 10.20 10.19
N ALA A 350 -36.32 11.17 9.70
CA ALA A 350 -36.08 11.35 8.27
C ALA A 350 -34.65 10.91 7.95
N ASP A 351 -34.50 9.88 7.12
CA ASP A 351 -33.21 9.43 6.62
C ASP A 351 -32.87 10.14 5.31
N LEU A 352 -31.87 11.03 5.32
CA LEU A 352 -31.49 11.76 4.12
C LEU A 352 -30.64 10.90 3.17
N PRO A 353 -30.95 10.88 1.87
CA PRO A 353 -30.16 10.16 0.89
C PRO A 353 -28.77 10.78 0.80
N ALA A 354 -27.73 9.97 1.02
CA ALA A 354 -26.38 10.49 1.08
C ALA A 354 -25.98 11.10 -0.27
N GLN A 355 -26.38 10.54 -1.42
CA GLN A 355 -25.98 11.12 -2.71
C GLN A 355 -26.51 12.54 -2.94
N VAL A 356 -27.57 12.95 -2.24
CA VAL A 356 -28.09 14.31 -2.34
C VAL A 356 -27.29 15.27 -1.44
N SER A 357 -26.60 14.76 -0.41
CA SER A 357 -25.62 15.57 0.31
C SER A 357 -24.35 15.76 -0.52
N HIS A 358 -23.84 14.78 -1.25
CA HIS A 358 -22.52 14.90 -1.92
C HIS A 358 -22.47 14.74 -3.44
N PHE A 359 -23.62 14.82 -4.12
CA PHE A 359 -23.73 14.92 -5.58
C PHE A 359 -22.95 13.83 -6.38
N THR A 360 -22.94 12.59 -5.87
CA THR A 360 -22.29 11.44 -6.57
C THR A 360 -23.30 10.34 -6.91
N TYR A 361 -22.85 9.33 -7.65
CA TYR A 361 -23.62 8.16 -8.08
C TYR A 361 -23.44 6.95 -7.14
N LYS A 362 -24.37 5.99 -7.25
CA LYS A 362 -24.35 4.73 -6.50
C LYS A 362 -24.42 3.54 -7.46
N PRO A 363 -23.31 2.82 -7.67
CA PRO A 363 -23.34 1.56 -8.39
C PRO A 363 -24.18 0.51 -7.65
N ASP A 364 -24.90 -0.32 -8.39
CA ASP A 364 -25.77 -1.37 -7.86
C ASP A 364 -25.57 -2.68 -8.64
N GLY A 365 -25.84 -3.82 -8.01
CA GLY A 365 -25.47 -5.12 -8.54
C GLY A 365 -25.24 -6.18 -7.48
N TYR A 366 -24.17 -6.97 -7.67
CA TYR A 366 -23.83 -8.13 -6.87
C TYR A 366 -22.32 -8.20 -6.61
N VAL A 367 -21.90 -8.89 -5.55
CA VAL A 367 -20.51 -9.09 -5.19
C VAL A 367 -20.30 -10.49 -4.64
N TYR A 368 -19.18 -11.14 -4.96
CA TYR A 368 -18.80 -12.39 -4.32
C TYR A 368 -18.22 -12.14 -2.93
N VAL A 369 -18.75 -12.82 -1.91
CA VAL A 369 -18.34 -12.68 -0.50
C VAL A 369 -18.12 -14.04 0.16
N ASN A 370 -17.27 -14.07 1.20
CA ASN A 370 -17.01 -15.31 1.94
C ASN A 370 -18.31 -15.92 2.48
N ILE A 371 -18.53 -17.19 2.18
CA ILE A 371 -19.75 -17.92 2.57
C ILE A 371 -19.95 -17.97 4.09
N GLY A 372 -18.88 -17.99 4.89
CA GLY A 372 -18.95 -18.02 6.35
C GLY A 372 -19.55 -16.78 7.01
N ARG A 373 -19.76 -15.70 6.22
CA ARG A 373 -20.42 -14.46 6.69
C ARG A 373 -21.94 -14.48 6.50
N GLU A 374 -22.45 -15.35 5.64
CA GLU A 374 -23.87 -15.34 5.31
C GLU A 374 -24.69 -16.05 6.39
N LYS A 375 -25.72 -15.34 6.90
CA LYS A 375 -26.52 -15.78 8.06
C LYS A 375 -27.30 -17.08 7.77
N ASP A 376 -27.57 -17.34 6.49
CA ASP A 376 -28.36 -18.48 6.02
C ASP A 376 -27.53 -19.76 5.86
N PHE A 377 -26.21 -19.70 6.04
CA PHE A 377 -25.32 -20.86 5.96
C PHE A 377 -24.87 -21.27 7.36
N ASP A 378 -25.17 -22.52 7.74
CA ASP A 378 -24.60 -23.13 8.93
C ASP A 378 -23.25 -23.79 8.62
N LYS A 379 -22.57 -24.27 9.66
CA LYS A 379 -21.25 -24.91 9.51
C LYS A 379 -21.31 -26.16 8.62
N LYS A 380 -22.40 -26.92 8.67
CA LYS A 380 -22.56 -28.16 7.91
C LYS A 380 -22.71 -27.88 6.42
N ASN A 381 -23.50 -26.87 6.05
CA ASN A 381 -23.69 -26.43 4.68
C ASN A 381 -22.36 -26.01 4.02
N ILE A 382 -21.47 -25.39 4.80
CA ILE A 382 -20.13 -24.99 4.34
C ILE A 382 -19.25 -26.23 4.11
N GLU A 383 -19.20 -27.16 5.06
CA GLU A 383 -18.43 -28.41 4.95
C GLU A 383 -18.89 -29.28 3.75
N ASP A 384 -20.20 -29.33 3.48
CA ASP A 384 -20.77 -30.03 2.33
C ASP A 384 -20.37 -29.38 1.00
N LEU A 385 -20.28 -28.05 0.96
CA LEU A 385 -19.85 -27.30 -0.22
C LEU A 385 -18.34 -27.46 -0.47
N GLU A 386 -17.53 -27.37 0.58
CA GLU A 386 -16.09 -27.64 0.52
C GLU A 386 -15.81 -29.04 -0.01
N SER A 387 -16.52 -30.04 0.51
CA SER A 387 -16.42 -31.43 0.05
C SER A 387 -16.80 -31.58 -1.43
N TYR A 388 -17.87 -30.91 -1.88
CA TYR A 388 -18.26 -30.89 -3.28
C TYR A 388 -17.17 -30.29 -4.18
N VAL A 389 -16.60 -29.14 -3.80
CA VAL A 389 -15.55 -28.47 -4.57
C VAL A 389 -14.29 -29.34 -4.64
N LEU A 390 -13.87 -29.93 -3.52
CA LEU A 390 -12.70 -30.82 -3.48
C LEU A 390 -12.88 -32.04 -4.39
N ASN A 391 -14.08 -32.66 -4.39
CA ASN A 391 -14.37 -33.85 -5.19
C ASN A 391 -14.54 -33.55 -6.70
N ASN A 392 -14.87 -32.31 -7.07
CA ASN A 392 -15.19 -31.94 -8.47
C ASN A 392 -14.22 -30.91 -9.07
N LYS A 393 -13.13 -30.57 -8.39
CA LYS A 393 -12.24 -29.46 -8.73
C LYS A 393 -11.82 -29.44 -10.21
N GLU A 394 -11.26 -30.54 -10.71
CA GLU A 394 -10.75 -30.62 -12.07
C GLU A 394 -11.85 -30.40 -13.12
N ASN A 395 -13.02 -31.00 -12.89
CA ASN A 395 -14.17 -30.83 -13.76
C ASN A 395 -14.68 -29.39 -13.77
N LEU A 396 -14.76 -28.74 -12.60
CA LEU A 396 -15.15 -27.34 -12.48
C LEU A 396 -14.16 -26.40 -13.21
N GLU A 397 -12.86 -26.67 -13.12
CA GLU A 397 -11.84 -25.92 -13.87
C GLU A 397 -11.98 -26.08 -15.40
N ILE A 398 -12.27 -27.29 -15.88
CA ILE A 398 -12.52 -27.56 -17.31
C ILE A 398 -13.74 -26.77 -17.79
N ILE A 399 -14.86 -26.83 -17.06
CA ILE A 399 -16.10 -26.11 -17.39
C ILE A 399 -15.85 -24.60 -17.43
N PHE A 400 -15.13 -24.07 -16.44
CA PHE A 400 -14.79 -22.65 -16.38
C PHE A 400 -13.94 -22.21 -17.59
N ASN A 401 -12.94 -23.00 -17.99
CA ASN A 401 -12.11 -22.73 -19.17
C ASN A 401 -12.91 -22.76 -20.48
N GLN A 402 -13.91 -23.65 -20.60
CA GLN A 402 -14.82 -23.64 -21.74
C GLN A 402 -15.65 -22.36 -21.78
N LYS A 403 -16.17 -21.90 -20.63
CA LYS A 403 -16.89 -20.63 -20.53
C LYS A 403 -16.02 -19.42 -20.88
N ILE A 404 -14.72 -19.43 -20.55
CA ILE A 404 -13.78 -18.38 -20.97
C ILE A 404 -13.77 -18.22 -22.50
N ASN A 405 -13.71 -19.33 -23.24
CA ASN A 405 -13.71 -19.29 -24.70
C ASN A 405 -15.04 -18.80 -25.26
N LEU A 406 -16.16 -19.22 -24.67
CA LEU A 406 -17.49 -18.72 -25.02
C LEU A 406 -17.59 -17.19 -24.86
N VAL A 407 -17.18 -16.67 -23.71
CA VAL A 407 -17.24 -15.22 -23.43
C VAL A 407 -16.32 -14.43 -24.36
N LYS A 408 -15.11 -14.94 -24.66
CA LYS A 408 -14.23 -14.32 -25.68
C LYS A 408 -14.91 -14.21 -27.04
N ASN A 409 -15.62 -15.25 -27.47
CA ASN A 409 -16.35 -15.24 -28.74
C ASN A 409 -17.49 -14.21 -28.74
N ILE A 410 -18.23 -14.08 -27.63
CA ILE A 410 -19.28 -13.06 -27.50
C ILE A 410 -18.68 -11.65 -27.55
N ILE A 411 -17.60 -11.40 -26.80
CA ILE A 411 -16.90 -10.09 -26.81
C ILE A 411 -16.40 -9.75 -28.21
N ASN A 412 -15.82 -10.70 -28.94
CA ASN A 412 -15.33 -10.47 -30.30
C ASN A 412 -16.46 -10.14 -31.29
N LYS A 413 -17.65 -10.72 -31.10
CA LYS A 413 -18.80 -10.53 -31.98
C LYS A 413 -19.61 -9.26 -31.65
N SER A 414 -19.88 -9.02 -30.37
CA SER A 414 -20.88 -8.06 -29.89
C SER A 414 -20.31 -7.01 -28.92
N GLY A 415 -19.03 -7.12 -28.54
CA GLY A 415 -18.38 -6.23 -27.57
C GLY A 415 -18.69 -6.56 -26.11
N PHE A 416 -18.06 -5.81 -25.20
CA PHE A 416 -18.20 -6.00 -23.75
C PHE A 416 -19.59 -5.64 -23.19
N LEU A 417 -20.35 -4.85 -23.95
CA LEU A 417 -21.69 -4.39 -23.59
C LEU A 417 -22.81 -5.32 -24.09
N SER A 418 -22.47 -6.53 -24.56
CA SER A 418 -23.47 -7.50 -25.02
C SER A 418 -24.44 -7.88 -23.89
N PRO A 419 -25.76 -8.00 -24.15
CA PRO A 419 -26.74 -8.36 -23.14
C PRO A 419 -26.44 -9.70 -22.45
N GLU A 420 -25.92 -10.70 -23.17
CA GLU A 420 -25.63 -12.03 -22.58
C GLU A 420 -24.48 -12.00 -21.56
N LEU A 421 -23.63 -10.96 -21.62
CA LEU A 421 -22.52 -10.76 -20.68
C LEU A 421 -22.92 -9.92 -19.45
N ASN A 422 -24.14 -9.38 -19.46
CA ASN A 422 -24.67 -8.48 -18.43
C ASN A 422 -26.02 -8.97 -17.87
N ASP A 423 -26.30 -10.28 -18.00
CA ASP A 423 -27.46 -10.94 -17.39
C ASP A 423 -27.09 -11.58 -16.03
N LYS A 424 -27.96 -11.39 -15.03
CA LYS A 424 -27.84 -12.04 -13.72
C LYS A 424 -27.91 -13.57 -13.83
N LYS A 425 -28.73 -14.09 -14.74
CA LYS A 425 -28.88 -15.55 -14.94
C LYS A 425 -27.56 -16.19 -15.39
N GLU A 426 -26.66 -15.39 -15.95
CA GLU A 426 -25.36 -15.80 -16.44
C GLU A 426 -24.23 -15.06 -15.70
N ALA A 427 -24.31 -14.98 -14.36
CA ALA A 427 -23.36 -14.21 -13.55
C ALA A 427 -21.89 -14.63 -13.75
N GLN A 428 -21.64 -15.91 -14.08
CA GLN A 428 -20.30 -16.38 -14.47
C GLN A 428 -19.78 -15.70 -15.74
N ASN A 429 -20.64 -15.45 -16.74
CA ASN A 429 -20.25 -14.74 -17.95
C ASN A 429 -19.86 -13.30 -17.63
N ALA A 430 -20.58 -12.64 -16.72
CA ALA A 430 -20.24 -11.30 -16.25
C ALA A 430 -18.91 -11.27 -15.48
N PHE A 431 -18.65 -12.27 -14.62
CA PHE A 431 -17.39 -12.42 -13.91
C PHE A 431 -16.21 -12.62 -14.88
N ILE A 432 -16.35 -13.51 -15.86
CA ILE A 432 -15.33 -13.77 -16.90
C ILE A 432 -15.13 -12.54 -17.79
N LYS A 433 -16.22 -11.87 -18.19
CA LYS A 433 -16.16 -10.60 -18.93
C LYS A 433 -15.31 -9.59 -18.16
N ASN A 434 -15.54 -9.44 -16.86
CA ASN A 434 -14.74 -8.53 -16.04
C ASN A 434 -13.27 -8.94 -16.00
N LEU A 435 -12.95 -10.23 -15.81
CA LEU A 435 -11.56 -10.73 -15.86
C LEU A 435 -10.84 -10.35 -17.17
N ILE A 436 -11.54 -10.43 -18.30
CA ILE A 436 -11.00 -10.04 -19.61
C ILE A 436 -10.87 -8.51 -19.71
N LEU A 437 -11.93 -7.78 -19.35
CA LEU A 437 -12.00 -6.31 -19.42
C LEU A 437 -10.88 -5.64 -18.64
N ILE A 438 -10.62 -6.11 -17.42
CA ILE A 438 -9.60 -5.55 -16.52
C ILE A 438 -8.24 -6.26 -16.62
N LYS A 439 -8.04 -7.09 -17.66
CA LYS A 439 -6.75 -7.76 -17.98
C LYS A 439 -6.22 -8.68 -16.86
N LYS A 440 -7.11 -9.33 -16.09
CA LYS A 440 -6.77 -10.23 -14.97
C LYS A 440 -6.89 -11.73 -15.28
N LEU A 441 -7.22 -12.12 -16.50
CA LEU A 441 -7.43 -13.54 -16.84
C LEU A 441 -6.22 -14.43 -16.49
N GLU A 442 -4.99 -13.95 -16.72
CA GLU A 442 -3.76 -14.72 -16.46
C GLU A 442 -3.41 -14.82 -14.97
N THR A 443 -3.72 -13.77 -14.20
CA THR A 443 -3.43 -13.69 -12.76
C THR A 443 -4.60 -14.19 -11.91
N ASN A 444 -5.72 -14.57 -12.53
CA ASN A 444 -6.91 -15.04 -11.85
C ASN A 444 -6.64 -16.32 -11.04
N ARG A 445 -7.15 -16.32 -9.80
CA ARG A 445 -7.12 -17.47 -8.88
C ARG A 445 -8.50 -18.05 -8.58
N TRP A 446 -9.57 -17.43 -9.10
CA TRP A 446 -10.95 -17.76 -8.74
C TRP A 446 -11.65 -18.51 -9.87
N ILE A 447 -12.29 -19.62 -9.55
CA ILE A 447 -13.03 -20.47 -10.50
C ILE A 447 -14.51 -20.37 -10.18
N GLY A 448 -15.31 -19.93 -11.16
CA GLY A 448 -16.76 -19.79 -11.02
C GLY A 448 -17.52 -21.09 -11.25
N PHE A 449 -18.55 -21.34 -10.43
CA PHE A 449 -19.44 -22.48 -10.57
C PHE A 449 -20.84 -22.20 -9.99
N SER A 450 -21.83 -22.96 -10.43
CA SER A 450 -23.21 -22.88 -9.92
C SER A 450 -23.56 -24.16 -9.15
N LYS A 451 -24.28 -24.03 -8.03
CA LYS A 451 -24.84 -25.16 -7.28
C LYS A 451 -26.11 -24.71 -6.57
N ASP A 452 -27.16 -25.53 -6.56
CA ASP A 452 -28.41 -25.26 -5.83
C ASP A 452 -29.01 -23.86 -6.09
N ASN A 453 -29.01 -23.41 -7.35
CA ASN A 453 -29.45 -22.09 -7.81
C ASN A 453 -28.64 -20.89 -7.29
N ASN A 454 -27.49 -21.14 -6.66
CA ASN A 454 -26.56 -20.12 -6.21
C ASN A 454 -25.30 -20.12 -7.08
N GLU A 455 -24.67 -18.94 -7.16
CA GLU A 455 -23.45 -18.70 -7.92
C GLU A 455 -22.28 -18.52 -6.95
N TYR A 456 -21.18 -19.23 -7.23
CA TYR A 456 -20.03 -19.31 -6.35
C TYR A 456 -18.73 -19.10 -7.12
N ILE A 457 -17.68 -18.73 -6.39
CA ILE A 457 -16.29 -18.83 -6.82
C ILE A 457 -15.47 -19.55 -5.73
N PHE A 458 -14.50 -20.38 -6.13
CA PHE A 458 -13.51 -20.95 -5.21
C PHE A 458 -12.07 -20.60 -5.63
N ASN A 459 -11.16 -20.54 -4.66
CA ASN A 459 -9.75 -20.29 -4.93
C ASN A 459 -9.06 -21.58 -5.42
N LYS A 460 -8.51 -21.57 -6.64
CA LYS A 460 -7.85 -22.74 -7.25
C LYS A 460 -6.64 -23.26 -6.46
N PHE A 461 -6.00 -22.38 -5.68
CA PHE A 461 -4.85 -22.73 -4.83
C PHE A 461 -5.26 -23.14 -3.42
N ASN A 462 -6.45 -22.76 -2.98
CA ASN A 462 -7.02 -23.15 -1.70
C ASN A 462 -8.53 -23.43 -1.84
N PRO A 463 -8.94 -24.64 -2.26
CA PRO A 463 -10.32 -24.91 -2.62
C PRO A 463 -11.37 -24.79 -1.49
N THR A 464 -10.93 -24.71 -0.23
CA THR A 464 -11.82 -24.44 0.91
C THR A 464 -12.20 -22.96 1.02
N GLU A 465 -11.48 -22.06 0.34
CA GLU A 465 -11.83 -20.65 0.27
C GLU A 465 -12.91 -20.44 -0.80
N ILE A 466 -14.17 -20.41 -0.36
CA ILE A 466 -15.36 -20.30 -1.21
C ILE A 466 -16.09 -18.98 -0.94
N ARG A 467 -16.54 -18.34 -2.02
CA ARG A 467 -17.35 -17.13 -1.99
C ARG A 467 -18.66 -17.32 -2.73
N ILE A 468 -19.74 -16.74 -2.22
CA ILE A 468 -21.09 -16.75 -2.80
C ILE A 468 -21.44 -15.37 -3.37
N LEU A 469 -22.19 -15.34 -4.46
CA LEU A 469 -22.68 -14.11 -5.07
C LEU A 469 -23.86 -13.52 -4.29
N THR A 470 -23.67 -12.34 -3.71
CA THR A 470 -24.65 -11.66 -2.86
C THR A 470 -25.01 -10.28 -3.44
N PRO A 471 -26.29 -9.84 -3.40
CA PRO A 471 -26.65 -8.49 -3.84
C PRO A 471 -25.98 -7.41 -2.99
N LEU A 472 -25.45 -6.36 -3.62
CA LEU A 472 -24.82 -5.21 -2.94
C LEU A 472 -25.74 -4.52 -1.93
N LYS A 473 -27.07 -4.63 -2.10
CA LYS A 473 -28.07 -4.09 -1.18
C LYS A 473 -28.01 -4.73 0.22
N ILE A 474 -27.80 -6.05 0.28
CA ILE A 474 -27.96 -6.85 1.51
C ILE A 474 -26.64 -7.45 2.00
N VAL A 475 -25.53 -7.09 1.37
CA VAL A 475 -24.22 -7.59 1.75
C VAL A 475 -23.74 -6.87 3.02
N GLN A 476 -23.00 -7.59 3.86
CA GLN A 476 -22.33 -6.99 5.02
C GLN A 476 -21.26 -5.98 4.57
N SER A 477 -20.92 -5.04 5.47
CA SER A 477 -19.93 -3.99 5.20
C SER A 477 -18.59 -4.52 4.66
N GLU A 478 -18.16 -5.69 5.12
CA GLU A 478 -16.96 -6.38 4.61
C GLU A 478 -17.05 -6.73 3.13
N GLY A 479 -18.19 -7.25 2.65
CA GLY A 479 -18.35 -7.56 1.24
C GLY A 479 -18.28 -6.33 0.34
N LEU A 480 -18.66 -5.16 0.87
CA LEU A 480 -18.46 -3.89 0.18
C LEU A 480 -16.97 -3.50 0.08
N LYS A 481 -16.12 -3.98 1.00
CA LYS A 481 -14.67 -3.73 1.00
C LYS A 481 -13.88 -4.60 0.02
N ASN A 482 -14.55 -5.44 -0.78
CA ASN A 482 -13.89 -6.30 -1.76
C ASN A 482 -13.09 -5.47 -2.79
N ILE A 483 -11.78 -5.65 -2.81
CA ILE A 483 -10.83 -4.93 -3.70
C ILE A 483 -10.63 -5.62 -5.06
N GLU A 484 -11.17 -6.83 -5.24
CA GLU A 484 -11.08 -7.59 -6.48
C GLU A 484 -12.20 -7.14 -7.43
N SER A 485 -11.93 -6.09 -8.21
CA SER A 485 -12.92 -5.43 -9.09
C SER A 485 -13.67 -6.38 -10.03
N GLU A 486 -13.06 -7.50 -10.42
CA GLU A 486 -13.68 -8.54 -11.23
C GLU A 486 -14.88 -9.21 -10.55
N GLN A 487 -14.90 -9.26 -9.22
CA GLN A 487 -15.92 -9.92 -8.42
C GLN A 487 -17.14 -9.04 -8.13
N MET A 488 -17.09 -7.75 -8.46
CA MET A 488 -18.25 -6.86 -8.38
C MET A 488 -18.96 -6.79 -9.74
N LEU A 489 -20.19 -7.31 -9.77
CA LEU A 489 -21.02 -7.42 -10.95
C LEU A 489 -22.10 -6.33 -10.93
N PHE A 490 -21.86 -5.22 -11.61
CA PHE A 490 -22.75 -4.06 -11.65
C PHE A 490 -23.93 -4.20 -12.64
N LEU A 491 -24.59 -5.35 -12.60
CA LEU A 491 -25.65 -5.75 -13.54
C LEU A 491 -26.92 -4.88 -13.45
N LYS A 492 -27.05 -4.09 -12.38
CA LYS A 492 -28.16 -3.13 -12.19
C LYS A 492 -27.78 -1.70 -12.57
N GLY A 493 -26.55 -1.47 -13.03
CA GLY A 493 -26.07 -0.16 -13.42
C GLY A 493 -25.79 0.76 -12.23
N ILE A 494 -25.91 2.07 -12.45
CA ILE A 494 -25.76 3.08 -11.40
C ILE A 494 -27.04 3.89 -11.19
N LYS A 495 -27.27 4.31 -9.95
CA LYS A 495 -28.33 5.25 -9.60
C LYS A 495 -27.73 6.62 -9.40
N PHE A 496 -28.30 7.61 -10.08
CA PHE A 496 -27.97 9.01 -9.85
C PHE A 496 -28.90 9.60 -8.78
N PRO A 497 -28.44 10.64 -8.06
CA PRO A 497 -29.30 11.35 -7.11
C PRO A 497 -30.44 12.03 -7.86
N ILE A 498 -31.61 12.13 -7.22
CA ILE A 498 -32.68 13.01 -7.70
C ILE A 498 -32.17 14.46 -7.64
N SER A 499 -32.69 15.33 -8.52
CA SER A 499 -32.34 16.75 -8.48
C SER A 499 -32.62 17.33 -7.09
N TYR A 500 -31.73 18.21 -6.61
CA TYR A 500 -31.79 18.73 -5.24
C TYR A 500 -33.14 19.40 -4.94
N ASN A 501 -33.69 20.15 -5.90
CA ASN A 501 -34.99 20.79 -5.77
C ASN A 501 -36.13 19.78 -5.59
N ASN A 502 -36.17 18.73 -6.42
CA ASN A 502 -37.20 17.68 -6.32
C ASN A 502 -37.09 16.91 -4.99
N PHE A 503 -35.86 16.68 -4.50
CA PHE A 503 -35.65 16.09 -3.18
C PHE A 503 -36.18 16.96 -2.04
N ILE A 504 -35.92 18.27 -2.08
CA ILE A 504 -36.40 19.21 -1.06
C ILE A 504 -37.93 19.26 -1.05
N GLU A 505 -38.55 19.28 -2.24
CA GLU A 505 -40.01 19.25 -2.38
C GLU A 505 -40.61 17.96 -1.81
N ASP A 506 -40.02 16.79 -2.12
CA ASP A 506 -40.42 15.49 -1.56
C ASP A 506 -40.33 15.48 -0.03
N LEU A 507 -39.20 15.94 0.52
CA LEU A 507 -38.99 16.01 1.97
C LEU A 507 -40.03 16.92 2.63
N VAL A 508 -40.20 18.15 2.15
CA VAL A 508 -41.16 19.12 2.71
C VAL A 508 -42.59 18.59 2.65
N THR A 509 -42.97 17.97 1.53
CA THR A 509 -44.30 17.38 1.35
C THR A 509 -44.54 16.26 2.37
N LYS A 510 -43.58 15.36 2.54
CA LYS A 510 -43.66 14.28 3.55
C LYS A 510 -43.74 14.84 4.98
N LEU A 511 -42.92 15.83 5.33
CA LEU A 511 -42.94 16.46 6.65
C LEU A 511 -44.28 17.13 6.94
N LYS A 512 -44.85 17.87 5.99
CA LYS A 512 -46.18 18.48 6.12
C LYS A 512 -47.27 17.43 6.27
N SER A 513 -47.21 16.33 5.51
CA SER A 513 -48.21 15.25 5.57
C SER A 513 -48.29 14.57 6.95
N GLN A 514 -47.20 14.62 7.72
CA GLN A 514 -47.12 14.07 9.07
C GLN A 514 -47.30 15.13 10.17
N ASN A 515 -47.74 16.34 9.82
CA ASN A 515 -47.92 17.48 10.73
C ASN A 515 -46.67 17.77 11.59
N ILE A 516 -45.48 17.63 11.01
CA ILE A 516 -44.23 17.91 11.72
C ILE A 516 -44.11 19.40 12.02
N GLU A 517 -43.83 19.72 13.29
CA GLU A 517 -43.64 21.11 13.74
C GLU A 517 -42.18 21.40 14.08
N ASN A 518 -41.51 20.45 14.73
CA ASN A 518 -40.13 20.60 15.20
C ASN A 518 -39.17 19.72 14.41
N ILE A 519 -38.00 20.26 14.11
CA ILE A 519 -36.93 19.58 13.39
C ILE A 519 -35.65 19.62 14.23
N ILE A 520 -35.03 18.46 14.40
CA ILE A 520 -33.68 18.32 14.98
C ILE A 520 -32.78 17.66 13.94
N PHE A 521 -31.61 18.25 13.68
CA PHE A 521 -30.58 17.62 12.84
C PHE A 521 -29.75 16.64 13.66
N VAL A 522 -29.42 15.49 13.08
CA VAL A 522 -28.51 14.49 13.65
C VAL A 522 -27.32 14.34 12.70
N ASP A 523 -26.25 15.09 13.03
CA ASP A 523 -25.07 15.33 12.22
C ASP A 523 -23.99 14.27 12.43
N PHE A 524 -23.56 13.60 11.37
CA PHE A 524 -22.46 12.63 11.42
C PHE A 524 -21.15 13.25 10.93
N THR A 525 -20.21 13.49 11.84
CA THR A 525 -18.87 14.01 11.52
C THR A 525 -17.92 12.95 10.93
N SER A 526 -18.35 11.68 10.95
CA SER A 526 -17.78 10.48 10.31
C SER A 526 -16.25 10.33 10.42
N MET A 527 -15.76 9.52 11.38
CA MET A 527 -14.32 9.25 11.56
C MET A 527 -13.92 7.77 11.48
N TYR A 528 -14.73 6.96 10.79
CA TYR A 528 -14.38 5.58 10.46
C TYR A 528 -13.59 5.49 9.14
N PRO A 529 -12.78 4.44 8.92
CA PRO A 529 -12.15 4.22 7.62
C PRO A 529 -13.22 4.02 6.54
N ARG A 530 -13.10 4.77 5.45
CA ARG A 530 -14.06 4.77 4.35
C ARG A 530 -13.53 3.94 3.19
N SER A 531 -13.69 2.63 3.33
CA SER A 531 -13.26 1.68 2.30
C SER A 531 -14.41 0.86 1.73
N SER A 532 -15.58 0.81 2.36
CA SER A 532 -16.67 -0.05 1.89
C SER A 532 -17.30 0.48 0.60
N ARG A 533 -18.01 1.62 0.65
CA ARG A 533 -18.72 2.11 -0.54
C ARG A 533 -17.79 2.74 -1.57
N GLU A 534 -16.66 3.26 -1.11
CA GLU A 534 -15.59 3.78 -1.93
C GLU A 534 -15.02 2.68 -2.82
N ASN A 535 -14.79 1.47 -2.31
CA ASN A 535 -14.37 0.33 -3.13
C ASN A 535 -15.41 -0.03 -4.21
N VAL A 536 -16.70 0.01 -3.87
CA VAL A 536 -17.77 -0.22 -4.87
C VAL A 536 -17.69 0.80 -6.01
N ARG A 537 -17.51 2.10 -5.69
CA ARG A 537 -17.36 3.15 -6.71
C ARG A 537 -16.07 3.02 -7.50
N ILE A 538 -14.95 2.72 -6.84
CA ILE A 538 -13.65 2.50 -7.48
C ILE A 538 -13.73 1.33 -8.46
N ASN A 539 -14.29 0.19 -8.02
CA ASN A 539 -14.42 -0.99 -8.87
C ASN A 539 -15.31 -0.70 -10.09
N TYR A 540 -16.40 0.06 -9.91
CA TYR A 540 -17.22 0.53 -11.01
C TYR A 540 -16.43 1.44 -11.96
N LEU A 541 -15.70 2.41 -11.42
CA LEU A 541 -14.93 3.37 -12.19
C LEU A 541 -13.81 2.69 -12.98
N ILE A 542 -13.08 1.74 -12.40
CA ILE A 542 -12.06 0.94 -13.11
C ILE A 542 -12.69 0.24 -14.31
N GLN A 543 -13.84 -0.42 -14.13
CA GLN A 543 -14.56 -1.07 -15.23
C GLN A 543 -14.97 -0.04 -16.30
N GLN A 544 -15.43 1.15 -15.90
CA GLN A 544 -15.76 2.21 -16.85
C GLN A 544 -14.55 2.75 -17.62
N LEU A 545 -13.42 2.97 -16.95
CA LEU A 545 -12.20 3.44 -17.61
C LEU A 545 -11.72 2.43 -18.66
N CYS A 546 -11.77 1.13 -18.36
CA CYS A 546 -11.49 0.07 -19.32
C CYS A 546 -12.47 0.02 -20.51
N LEU A 547 -13.74 0.38 -20.30
CA LEU A 547 -14.74 0.43 -21.37
C LEU A 547 -14.60 1.68 -22.25
N ILE A 548 -14.22 2.81 -21.67
CA ILE A 548 -14.02 4.08 -22.38
C ILE A 548 -12.71 4.05 -23.18
N ASP A 549 -11.63 3.53 -22.61
CA ASP A 549 -10.33 3.39 -23.28
C ASP A 549 -9.77 1.96 -23.15
N LYS A 550 -9.68 1.26 -24.29
CA LYS A 550 -9.12 -0.10 -24.37
C LYS A 550 -7.64 -0.16 -23.95
N ASN A 551 -6.94 0.96 -24.05
CA ASN A 551 -5.53 1.07 -23.65
C ASN A 551 -5.35 1.30 -22.15
N PHE A 552 -6.41 1.68 -21.42
CA PHE A 552 -6.35 1.82 -19.98
C PHE A 552 -5.91 0.51 -19.32
N ASP A 553 -4.97 0.61 -18.39
CA ASP A 553 -4.40 -0.51 -17.65
C ASP A 553 -4.50 -0.19 -16.16
N PRO A 554 -5.36 -0.91 -15.40
CA PRO A 554 -5.49 -0.71 -13.96
C PRO A 554 -4.15 -0.82 -13.22
N GLU A 555 -3.23 -1.68 -13.68
CA GLU A 555 -1.91 -1.88 -13.09
C GLU A 555 -0.93 -0.72 -13.35
N LEU A 556 -1.29 0.21 -14.24
CA LEU A 556 -0.53 1.44 -14.55
C LEU A 556 -1.39 2.69 -14.27
N SER A 557 -2.19 2.61 -13.21
CA SER A 557 -3.02 3.70 -12.68
C SER A 557 -2.85 3.82 -11.16
N MET A 558 -3.45 4.84 -10.55
CA MET A 558 -3.45 4.98 -9.08
C MET A 558 -4.38 4.00 -8.36
N TYR A 559 -5.11 3.16 -9.10
CA TYR A 559 -5.96 2.11 -8.53
C TYR A 559 -5.20 0.80 -8.25
N ARG A 560 -3.96 0.67 -8.74
CA ARG A 560 -3.08 -0.46 -8.44
C ARG A 560 -2.95 -0.67 -6.93
N ASN A 561 -2.88 -1.92 -6.49
CA ASN A 561 -2.57 -2.27 -5.11
C ASN A 561 -1.06 -2.13 -4.85
N PHE A 562 -0.58 -0.90 -4.67
CA PHE A 562 0.83 -0.65 -4.34
C PHE A 562 1.21 -1.27 -3.00
N ILE A 563 2.37 -1.91 -2.95
CA ILE A 563 2.97 -2.47 -1.73
C ILE A 563 3.62 -1.34 -0.91
N SER A 564 4.20 -0.33 -1.58
CA SER A 564 4.84 0.81 -0.94
C SER A 564 4.89 2.05 -1.83
N ASP A 565 5.07 3.23 -1.22
CA ASP A 565 5.33 4.48 -1.96
C ASP A 565 6.63 4.41 -2.80
N SER A 566 7.53 3.48 -2.47
CA SER A 566 8.76 3.25 -3.24
C SER A 566 8.49 2.53 -4.56
N GLU A 567 7.48 1.65 -4.61
CA GLU A 567 7.02 1.01 -5.86
C GLU A 567 6.44 2.06 -6.81
N LEU A 568 5.60 2.97 -6.29
CA LEU A 568 5.06 4.08 -7.08
C LEU A 568 6.17 4.96 -7.65
N LEU A 569 7.18 5.31 -6.83
CA LEU A 569 8.35 6.04 -7.33
C LEU A 569 9.01 5.31 -8.49
N ALA A 570 9.20 3.99 -8.38
CA ALA A 570 9.83 3.20 -9.44
C ALA A 570 9.01 3.22 -10.74
N LEU A 571 7.68 3.14 -10.67
CA LEU A 571 6.82 3.30 -11.85
C LEU A 571 6.96 4.69 -12.46
N LEU A 572 6.96 5.75 -11.65
CA LEU A 572 7.06 7.14 -12.14
C LEU A 572 8.45 7.51 -12.69
N GLN A 573 9.49 6.73 -12.39
CA GLN A 573 10.83 6.92 -12.96
C GLN A 573 10.99 6.26 -14.33
N ASN A 574 10.16 5.27 -14.65
CA ASN A 574 10.06 4.74 -16.01
C ASN A 574 9.20 5.69 -16.86
N LYS A 575 9.73 6.13 -18.01
CA LYS A 575 9.10 7.15 -18.85
C LYS A 575 7.73 6.70 -19.37
N ASP A 576 7.63 5.47 -19.86
CA ASP A 576 6.40 4.93 -20.45
C ASP A 576 5.32 4.70 -19.39
N ASN A 577 5.70 4.17 -18.23
CA ASN A 577 4.78 3.98 -17.11
C ASN A 577 4.30 5.33 -16.56
N LYS A 578 5.20 6.33 -16.47
CA LYS A 578 4.83 7.70 -16.08
C LYS A 578 3.81 8.31 -17.04
N GLU A 579 4.00 8.14 -18.34
CA GLU A 579 3.04 8.60 -19.35
C GLU A 579 1.68 7.91 -19.21
N LYS A 580 1.67 6.59 -19.04
CA LYS A 580 0.42 5.84 -18.81
C LYS A 580 -0.31 6.25 -17.54
N ILE A 581 0.41 6.47 -16.42
CA ILE A 581 -0.17 6.98 -15.17
C ILE A 581 -0.73 8.40 -15.37
N THR A 582 -0.03 9.25 -16.14
CA THR A 582 -0.49 10.60 -16.47
C THR A 582 -1.80 10.53 -17.27
N ASN A 583 -1.84 9.71 -18.32
CA ASN A 583 -3.04 9.52 -19.15
C ASN A 583 -4.20 8.89 -18.35
N ALA A 584 -3.91 7.97 -17.43
CA ALA A 584 -4.91 7.39 -16.53
C ALA A 584 -5.56 8.45 -15.63
N LEU A 585 -4.77 9.39 -15.08
CA LEU A 585 -5.27 10.51 -14.30
C LEU A 585 -6.12 11.48 -15.15
N GLU A 586 -5.69 11.79 -16.37
CA GLU A 586 -6.47 12.62 -17.30
C GLU A 586 -7.82 11.96 -17.60
N LEU A 587 -7.82 10.67 -17.96
CA LEU A 587 -9.03 9.92 -18.29
C LEU A 587 -9.98 9.82 -17.10
N GLU A 588 -9.44 9.57 -15.91
CA GLU A 588 -10.22 9.57 -14.67
C GLU A 588 -10.90 10.91 -14.43
N THR A 589 -10.13 12.01 -14.56
CA THR A 589 -10.65 13.37 -14.32
C THR A 589 -11.79 13.69 -15.28
N LEU A 590 -11.61 13.38 -16.58
CA LEU A 590 -12.64 13.58 -17.59
C LEU A 590 -13.88 12.72 -17.31
N THR A 591 -13.70 11.44 -16.96
CA THR A 591 -14.80 10.51 -16.67
C THR A 591 -15.64 11.00 -15.49
N ARG A 592 -14.98 11.45 -14.41
CA ARG A 592 -15.65 11.98 -13.22
C ARG A 592 -16.36 13.31 -13.49
N LEU A 593 -15.73 14.20 -14.25
CA LEU A 593 -16.36 15.46 -14.67
C LEU A 593 -17.59 15.19 -15.55
N SER A 594 -17.49 14.26 -16.49
CA SER A 594 -18.62 13.85 -17.32
C SER A 594 -19.76 13.25 -16.50
N LEU A 595 -19.48 12.39 -15.53
CA LEU A 595 -20.50 11.88 -14.60
C LEU A 595 -21.17 13.00 -13.81
N LEU A 596 -20.39 13.96 -13.29
CA LEU A 596 -20.93 15.13 -12.59
C LEU A 596 -21.83 15.99 -13.50
N ASN A 597 -21.42 16.20 -14.76
CA ASN A 597 -22.21 16.94 -15.74
C ASN A 597 -23.51 16.22 -16.10
N ILE A 598 -23.50 14.89 -16.20
CA ILE A 598 -24.71 14.09 -16.40
C ILE A 598 -25.64 14.25 -15.19
N ILE A 599 -25.11 14.10 -13.97
CA ILE A 599 -25.85 14.28 -12.71
C ILE A 599 -26.51 15.66 -12.64
N ASN A 600 -25.81 16.72 -13.02
CA ASN A 600 -26.33 18.09 -12.97
C ASN A 600 -27.39 18.37 -14.05
N LYS A 601 -27.35 17.67 -15.19
CA LYS A 601 -28.28 17.88 -16.31
C LYS A 601 -29.59 17.11 -16.17
N GLN A 602 -29.60 16.02 -15.42
CA GLN A 602 -30.79 15.17 -15.32
C GLN A 602 -31.84 15.74 -14.35
N ASP A 603 -33.10 15.71 -14.77
CA ASP A 603 -34.27 16.06 -13.95
C ASP A 603 -35.16 14.83 -13.68
N ARG A 604 -34.52 13.67 -13.55
CA ARG A 604 -35.26 12.41 -13.33
C ARG A 604 -35.88 12.42 -11.95
N SER A 605 -37.17 12.06 -11.92
CA SER A 605 -37.92 11.76 -10.70
C SER A 605 -37.86 10.27 -10.33
N ASP A 606 -37.46 9.41 -11.27
CA ASP A 606 -37.39 7.96 -11.06
C ASP A 606 -36.00 7.50 -10.59
N LEU A 607 -35.97 6.43 -9.79
CA LEU A 607 -34.76 5.89 -9.16
C LEU A 607 -34.19 4.66 -9.89
N HIS A 608 -34.58 4.43 -11.14
CA HIS A 608 -34.11 3.26 -11.88
C HIS A 608 -32.63 3.42 -12.26
N GLY A 609 -31.86 2.35 -11.99
CA GLY A 609 -30.46 2.29 -12.34
C GLY A 609 -30.24 2.38 -13.84
N ILE A 610 -29.27 3.20 -14.25
CA ILE A 610 -28.82 3.33 -15.63
C ILE A 610 -27.75 2.30 -15.88
N LYS A 611 -28.03 1.34 -16.77
CA LYS A 611 -27.10 0.27 -17.11
C LYS A 611 -25.89 0.77 -17.91
N PHE A 612 -24.82 -0.02 -17.93
CA PHE A 612 -23.58 0.30 -18.64
C PHE A 612 -23.79 0.57 -20.12
N GLU A 613 -24.68 -0.19 -20.76
CA GLU A 613 -24.92 -0.12 -22.19
C GLU A 613 -25.47 1.26 -22.61
N ASN A 614 -26.19 1.92 -21.70
CA ASN A 614 -26.76 3.24 -21.92
C ASN A 614 -25.83 4.35 -21.45
N LEU A 615 -25.16 4.16 -20.30
CA LEU A 615 -24.38 5.21 -19.68
C LEU A 615 -23.00 5.39 -20.30
N THR A 616 -22.32 4.31 -20.68
CA THR A 616 -20.95 4.38 -21.22
C THR A 616 -20.90 5.24 -22.49
N PRO A 617 -21.81 5.07 -23.47
CA PRO A 617 -21.86 5.96 -24.65
C PRO A 617 -22.11 7.42 -24.26
N GLU A 618 -22.99 7.69 -23.30
CA GLU A 618 -23.28 9.05 -22.84
C GLU A 618 -22.05 9.70 -22.19
N ILE A 619 -21.28 8.96 -21.37
CA ILE A 619 -20.02 9.46 -20.81
C ILE A 619 -19.05 9.84 -21.95
N ILE A 620 -18.89 8.98 -22.97
CA ILE A 620 -18.02 9.26 -24.11
C ILE A 620 -18.46 10.54 -24.85
N ILE A 621 -19.77 10.71 -25.06
CA ILE A 621 -20.33 11.93 -25.66
C ILE A 621 -19.99 13.16 -24.81
N GLN A 622 -20.20 13.10 -23.49
CA GLN A 622 -19.86 14.21 -22.60
C GLN A 622 -18.36 14.51 -22.59
N ILE A 623 -17.49 13.50 -22.59
CA ILE A 623 -16.03 13.68 -22.68
C ILE A 623 -15.68 14.41 -23.99
N ASN A 624 -16.30 14.02 -25.11
CA ASN A 624 -16.06 14.66 -26.40
C ASN A 624 -16.53 16.12 -26.43
N ASN A 625 -17.64 16.43 -25.74
CA ASN A 625 -18.21 17.77 -25.63
C ASN A 625 -17.47 18.71 -24.67
N ILE A 626 -16.55 18.22 -23.82
CA ILE A 626 -15.71 19.10 -23.01
C ILE A 626 -14.82 19.95 -23.93
N GLU A 627 -14.85 21.27 -23.73
CA GLU A 627 -14.11 22.22 -24.53
C GLU A 627 -12.60 21.95 -24.56
N LYS A 628 -11.98 22.29 -25.69
CA LYS A 628 -10.55 22.10 -25.90
C LYS A 628 -9.71 22.85 -24.86
N VAL A 629 -10.11 24.05 -24.46
CA VAL A 629 -9.42 24.85 -23.44
C VAL A 629 -9.33 24.11 -22.11
N ASN A 630 -10.42 23.46 -21.68
CA ASN A 630 -10.46 22.66 -20.47
C ASN A 630 -9.59 21.39 -20.57
N LYS A 631 -9.57 20.72 -21.73
CA LYS A 631 -8.70 19.56 -21.99
C LYS A 631 -7.21 19.93 -21.99
N ASP A 632 -6.85 21.03 -22.63
CA ASP A 632 -5.48 21.54 -22.68
C ASP A 632 -4.99 21.93 -21.27
N LYS A 633 -5.86 22.59 -20.49
CA LYS A 633 -5.59 22.91 -19.08
C LYS A 633 -5.39 21.66 -18.22
N LEU A 634 -6.28 20.66 -18.35
CA LEU A 634 -6.16 19.39 -17.63
C LEU A 634 -4.80 18.72 -17.91
N LYS A 635 -4.37 18.68 -19.17
CA LYS A 635 -3.09 18.09 -19.58
C LYS A 635 -1.91 18.77 -18.89
N ILE A 636 -1.90 20.11 -18.87
CA ILE A 636 -0.84 20.88 -18.19
C ILE A 636 -0.83 20.56 -16.68
N LEU A 637 -1.98 20.67 -16.02
CA LEU A 637 -2.09 20.44 -14.57
C LEU A 637 -1.69 19.01 -14.18
N THR A 638 -2.11 18.01 -14.96
CA THR A 638 -1.78 16.61 -14.71
C THR A 638 -0.27 16.36 -14.84
N GLN A 639 0.37 16.88 -15.89
CA GLN A 639 1.83 16.77 -16.06
C GLN A 639 2.60 17.43 -14.92
N GLU A 640 2.18 18.61 -14.49
CA GLU A 640 2.77 19.33 -13.36
C GLU A 640 2.59 18.57 -12.05
N LYS A 641 1.40 18.02 -11.80
CA LYS A 641 1.10 17.21 -10.62
C LYS A 641 1.96 15.95 -10.57
N VAL A 642 1.97 15.13 -11.62
CA VAL A 642 2.78 13.90 -11.69
C VAL A 642 4.28 14.22 -11.54
N LYS A 643 4.76 15.31 -12.15
CA LYS A 643 6.17 15.76 -12.00
C LYS A 643 6.48 16.15 -10.56
N THR A 644 5.60 16.92 -9.93
CA THR A 644 5.77 17.37 -8.53
C THR A 644 5.79 16.19 -7.58
N GLU A 645 4.85 15.25 -7.73
CA GLU A 645 4.79 14.06 -6.89
C GLU A 645 5.98 13.13 -7.10
N SER A 646 6.44 12.95 -8.35
CA SER A 646 7.67 12.20 -8.64
C SER A 646 8.90 12.79 -7.92
N ILE A 647 9.03 14.12 -7.89
CA ILE A 647 10.12 14.82 -7.17
C ILE A 647 9.99 14.64 -5.65
N ASN A 648 8.76 14.75 -5.12
CA ASN A 648 8.48 14.57 -3.69
C ASN A 648 8.81 13.14 -3.25
N LEU A 649 8.36 12.15 -4.01
CA LEU A 649 8.64 10.74 -3.77
C LEU A 649 10.13 10.45 -3.87
N ASP A 650 10.87 10.99 -4.85
CA ASP A 650 12.34 10.80 -4.92
C ASP A 650 13.06 11.39 -3.70
N LYS A 651 12.65 12.58 -3.24
CA LYS A 651 13.22 13.21 -2.05
C LYS A 651 12.99 12.37 -0.78
N LEU A 652 11.81 11.78 -0.65
CA LEU A 652 11.43 10.97 0.50
C LEU A 652 12.04 9.56 0.43
N TYR A 653 11.84 8.88 -0.69
CA TYR A 653 12.05 7.44 -0.89
C TYR A 653 13.20 7.07 -1.82
N GLY A 654 13.68 7.97 -2.69
CA GLY A 654 14.73 7.68 -3.68
C GLY A 654 16.09 7.25 -3.11
N LYS A 655 16.25 7.27 -1.78
CA LYS A 655 17.44 6.80 -1.05
C LYS A 655 17.09 5.84 0.08
N THR A 656 15.97 5.16 -0.01
CA THR A 656 15.55 4.11 0.92
C THR A 656 16.13 2.76 0.50
N LYS A 657 16.27 1.85 1.44
CA LYS A 657 16.67 0.46 1.21
C LYS A 657 15.69 -0.21 0.26
N ASN A 658 14.38 -0.15 0.55
CA ASN A 658 13.35 -0.78 -0.27
C ASN A 658 13.40 -0.29 -1.73
N TYR A 659 13.48 1.02 -1.96
CA TYR A 659 13.56 1.56 -3.31
C TYR A 659 14.81 1.08 -4.08
N LEU A 660 15.99 1.24 -3.50
CA LEU A 660 17.25 0.96 -4.23
C LEU A 660 17.55 -0.54 -4.38
N ASN A 661 17.15 -1.34 -3.39
CA ASN A 661 17.51 -2.76 -3.30
C ASN A 661 16.44 -3.67 -3.92
N ILE A 662 15.16 -3.29 -3.80
CA ILE A 662 14.03 -4.09 -4.28
C ILE A 662 13.42 -3.46 -5.53
N GLN A 663 13.00 -2.20 -5.46
CA GLN A 663 12.23 -1.58 -6.54
C GLN A 663 13.08 -1.33 -7.80
N GLN A 664 14.34 -0.93 -7.63
CA GLN A 664 15.30 -0.77 -8.75
C GLN A 664 15.97 -2.08 -9.20
N LEU A 665 15.71 -3.21 -8.54
CA LEU A 665 16.28 -4.50 -8.96
C LEU A 665 15.71 -4.93 -10.31
N SER A 666 16.56 -5.17 -11.30
CA SER A 666 16.16 -5.77 -12.57
C SER A 666 16.67 -7.19 -12.63
N LEU A 667 15.77 -8.17 -12.62
CA LEU A 667 16.17 -9.59 -12.72
C LEU A 667 16.82 -9.89 -14.09
N SER A 668 16.43 -9.19 -15.16
CA SER A 668 17.09 -9.27 -16.48
C SER A 668 18.55 -8.85 -16.40
N ASN A 669 18.87 -7.80 -15.62
CA ASN A 669 20.24 -7.36 -15.40
C ASN A 669 21.05 -8.42 -14.64
N LEU A 670 20.40 -9.14 -13.71
CA LEU A 670 21.03 -10.24 -13.00
C LEU A 670 21.32 -11.43 -13.93
N VAL A 671 20.40 -11.76 -14.84
CA VAL A 671 20.61 -12.80 -15.86
C VAL A 671 21.79 -12.43 -16.76
N LEU A 672 21.87 -11.17 -17.23
CA LEU A 672 22.99 -10.72 -18.05
C LEU A 672 24.33 -10.89 -17.32
N PHE A 673 24.40 -10.49 -16.05
CA PHE A 673 25.62 -10.66 -15.26
C PHE A 673 25.93 -12.13 -14.94
N SER A 674 24.90 -12.94 -14.68
CA SER A 674 25.06 -14.39 -14.51
C SER A 674 25.69 -15.02 -15.74
N LYS A 675 25.19 -14.69 -16.95
CA LYS A 675 25.76 -15.18 -18.22
C LYS A 675 27.20 -14.72 -18.42
N TYR A 676 27.52 -13.48 -18.04
CA TYR A 676 28.89 -12.99 -18.08
C TYR A 676 29.82 -13.79 -17.16
N LEU A 677 29.44 -14.01 -15.89
CA LEU A 677 30.23 -14.83 -14.96
C LEU A 677 30.36 -16.27 -15.43
N THR A 678 29.28 -16.86 -15.95
CA THR A 678 29.29 -18.19 -16.58
C THR A 678 30.32 -18.25 -17.70
N ASN A 679 30.29 -17.30 -18.65
CA ASN A 679 31.25 -17.25 -19.74
C ASN A 679 32.69 -17.06 -19.26
N LEU A 680 32.91 -16.19 -18.27
CA LEU A 680 34.24 -15.97 -17.67
C LEU A 680 34.82 -17.28 -17.15
N TYR A 681 34.03 -18.08 -16.43
CA TYR A 681 34.49 -19.34 -15.85
C TYR A 681 34.55 -20.49 -16.86
N SER A 682 33.58 -20.59 -17.78
CA SER A 682 33.49 -21.70 -18.73
C SER A 682 34.41 -21.56 -19.94
N ASN A 683 34.73 -20.32 -20.34
CA ASN A 683 35.48 -20.05 -21.57
C ASN A 683 36.81 -19.32 -21.33
N ASN A 684 36.91 -18.44 -20.32
CA ASN A 684 38.10 -17.62 -20.10
C ASN A 684 39.05 -18.18 -19.02
N ILE A 685 38.63 -19.15 -18.20
CA ILE A 685 39.50 -19.81 -17.21
C ILE A 685 40.04 -21.13 -17.77
N LEU A 686 41.36 -21.33 -17.69
CA LEU A 686 42.04 -22.51 -18.27
C LEU A 686 41.91 -23.82 -17.46
N ASN A 687 41.22 -23.79 -16.31
CA ASN A 687 41.03 -24.95 -15.45
C ASN A 687 39.84 -25.80 -15.93
N GLU A 688 40.08 -27.00 -16.47
CA GLU A 688 39.05 -27.86 -17.05
C GLU A 688 37.93 -28.25 -16.08
N GLU A 689 38.26 -28.49 -14.80
CA GLU A 689 37.27 -28.84 -13.78
C GLU A 689 36.32 -27.66 -13.52
N LEU A 690 36.86 -26.45 -13.34
CA LEU A 690 36.06 -25.24 -13.18
C LEU A 690 35.25 -24.93 -14.44
N ARG A 691 35.82 -25.11 -15.64
CA ARG A 691 35.09 -24.92 -16.89
C ARG A 691 33.89 -25.83 -16.96
N THR A 692 34.06 -27.11 -16.63
CA THR A 692 32.99 -28.12 -16.62
C THR A 692 31.93 -27.79 -15.57
N LEU A 693 32.37 -27.40 -14.37
CA LEU A 693 31.46 -27.04 -13.27
C LEU A 693 30.57 -25.83 -13.62
N TRP A 694 31.11 -24.88 -14.36
CA TRP A 694 30.43 -23.66 -14.81
C TRP A 694 29.76 -23.77 -16.19
N GLN A 695 29.70 -24.96 -16.79
CA GLN A 695 28.84 -25.18 -17.95
C GLN A 695 27.38 -25.05 -17.53
N GLU A 696 26.66 -24.16 -18.23
CA GLU A 696 25.25 -23.92 -17.95
C GLU A 696 24.44 -25.21 -18.18
N PRO A 697 23.63 -25.66 -17.22
CA PRO A 697 22.79 -26.83 -17.41
C PRO A 697 21.78 -26.62 -18.53
N ASP A 698 21.59 -27.66 -19.33
CA ASP A 698 20.38 -27.77 -20.15
C ASP A 698 19.18 -28.03 -19.24
N PHE A 699 18.46 -26.96 -18.91
CA PHE A 699 17.28 -26.96 -18.05
C PHE A 699 16.17 -27.90 -18.54
N PHE A 700 16.09 -28.15 -19.86
CA PHE A 700 15.05 -28.99 -20.45
C PHE A 700 15.46 -30.46 -20.50
N ALA A 701 16.73 -30.75 -20.79
CA ALA A 701 17.21 -32.12 -20.93
C ALA A 701 17.55 -32.81 -19.60
N ASN A 702 17.86 -32.06 -18.52
CA ASN A 702 18.47 -32.62 -17.32
C ASN A 702 17.80 -32.21 -15.99
N LYS A 703 16.46 -32.22 -15.90
CA LYS A 703 15.74 -31.84 -14.66
C LYS A 703 16.20 -32.61 -13.41
N GLU A 704 16.59 -33.87 -13.56
CA GLU A 704 17.06 -34.72 -12.45
C GLU A 704 18.46 -34.37 -11.93
N LYS A 705 19.21 -33.51 -12.66
CA LYS A 705 20.58 -33.09 -12.30
C LYS A 705 20.64 -31.63 -11.85
N ILE A 706 19.50 -31.00 -11.58
CA ILE A 706 19.42 -29.56 -11.28
C ILE A 706 18.60 -29.34 -10.02
N ASN A 707 19.18 -28.62 -9.05
CA ASN A 707 18.46 -28.07 -7.92
C ASN A 707 17.89 -26.69 -8.29
N THR A 708 16.58 -26.49 -8.10
CA THR A 708 15.94 -25.18 -8.26
C THR A 708 15.64 -24.59 -6.89
N PHE A 709 16.31 -23.50 -6.53
CA PHE A 709 16.15 -22.84 -5.24
C PHE A 709 14.99 -21.84 -5.23
N PHE A 710 14.84 -21.08 -6.32
CA PHE A 710 13.79 -20.08 -6.47
C PHE A 710 13.21 -20.13 -7.88
N SER A 711 11.91 -19.85 -7.99
CA SER A 711 11.23 -19.59 -9.26
C SER A 711 10.33 -18.37 -9.08
N LEU A 712 10.74 -17.25 -9.67
CA LEU A 712 10.09 -15.96 -9.49
C LEU A 712 9.55 -15.45 -10.83
N ASN A 713 8.43 -14.74 -10.80
CA ASN A 713 8.00 -13.97 -11.97
C ASN A 713 9.04 -12.86 -12.25
N LEU A 714 9.32 -12.59 -13.52
CA LEU A 714 10.24 -11.51 -13.93
C LEU A 714 9.88 -10.15 -13.32
N ALA A 715 8.58 -9.89 -13.11
CA ALA A 715 8.05 -8.67 -12.50
C ALA A 715 7.99 -8.70 -10.96
N CYS A 716 8.52 -9.73 -10.30
CA CYS A 716 8.50 -9.84 -8.84
C CYS A 716 9.19 -8.65 -8.19
N LYS A 717 8.49 -7.98 -7.26
CA LYS A 717 8.98 -6.87 -6.42
C LYS A 717 8.67 -7.09 -4.94
N ASP A 718 8.35 -8.32 -4.57
CA ASP A 718 8.07 -8.70 -3.19
C ASP A 718 9.39 -8.80 -2.41
N GLU A 719 9.55 -7.94 -1.40
CA GLU A 719 10.75 -7.89 -0.57
C GLU A 719 11.00 -9.20 0.20
N ASN A 720 9.95 -9.88 0.66
CA ASN A 720 10.08 -11.13 1.42
C ASN A 720 10.54 -12.28 0.53
N LEU A 721 10.09 -12.32 -0.73
CA LEU A 721 10.52 -13.33 -1.69
C LEU A 721 11.90 -13.03 -2.27
N LEU A 722 12.20 -11.76 -2.54
CA LEU A 722 13.45 -11.35 -3.16
C LEU A 722 14.63 -11.34 -2.20
N THR A 723 14.44 -10.95 -0.94
CA THR A 723 15.54 -10.80 0.02
C THR A 723 16.37 -12.09 0.19
N PRO A 724 15.77 -13.28 0.42
CA PRO A 724 16.54 -14.53 0.53
C PRO A 724 17.29 -14.88 -0.77
N MET A 725 16.64 -14.69 -1.93
CA MET A 725 17.26 -14.95 -3.24
C MET A 725 18.46 -14.02 -3.47
N ILE A 726 18.31 -12.72 -3.18
CA ILE A 726 19.36 -11.72 -3.32
C ILE A 726 20.56 -12.08 -2.44
N ILE A 727 20.31 -12.40 -1.17
CA ILE A 727 21.32 -12.79 -0.20
C ILE A 727 22.12 -13.99 -0.71
N GLN A 728 21.43 -15.05 -1.13
CA GLN A 728 22.06 -16.27 -1.61
C GLN A 728 22.87 -16.01 -2.88
N LEU A 729 22.28 -15.34 -3.87
CA LEU A 729 22.97 -15.03 -5.12
C LEU A 729 24.22 -14.16 -4.91
N ARG A 730 24.14 -13.14 -4.06
CA ARG A 730 25.29 -12.29 -3.70
C ARG A 730 26.43 -13.10 -3.08
N HIS A 731 26.10 -13.99 -2.15
CA HIS A 731 27.10 -14.83 -1.49
C HIS A 731 27.88 -15.65 -2.52
N PHE A 732 27.19 -16.38 -3.39
CA PHE A 732 27.83 -17.22 -4.41
C PHE A 732 28.63 -16.39 -5.43
N TRP A 733 28.12 -15.25 -5.88
CA TRP A 733 28.86 -14.38 -6.80
C TRP A 733 30.10 -13.76 -6.16
N TYR A 734 30.06 -13.41 -4.88
CA TYR A 734 31.25 -12.92 -4.18
C TYR A 734 32.31 -13.99 -4.00
N SER A 735 31.91 -15.19 -3.59
CA SER A 735 32.80 -16.34 -3.55
C SER A 735 33.45 -16.61 -4.91
N ALA A 736 32.64 -16.57 -5.99
CA ALA A 736 33.13 -16.73 -7.36
C ALA A 736 34.12 -15.63 -7.73
N ILE A 737 33.86 -14.37 -7.41
CA ILE A 737 34.77 -13.28 -7.76
C ILE A 737 36.07 -13.37 -6.95
N ILE A 738 36.01 -13.77 -5.67
CA ILE A 738 37.19 -13.90 -4.81
C ILE A 738 38.11 -15.03 -5.26
N ASN A 739 37.57 -16.10 -5.84
CA ASN A 739 38.39 -17.17 -6.43
C ASN A 739 39.40 -16.65 -7.46
N LEU A 740 39.08 -15.55 -8.15
CA LEU A 740 40.00 -14.92 -9.10
C LEU A 740 41.23 -14.32 -8.42
N TYR A 741 41.26 -14.10 -7.10
CA TYR A 741 42.37 -13.46 -6.40
C TYR A 741 43.72 -14.16 -6.61
N ASN A 742 43.71 -15.49 -6.74
CA ASN A 742 44.91 -16.29 -7.01
C ASN A 742 45.14 -16.55 -8.50
N ALA A 743 44.30 -15.99 -9.39
CA ALA A 743 44.46 -16.17 -10.83
C ALA A 743 45.70 -15.44 -11.36
N LYS A 744 46.22 -15.93 -12.49
CA LYS A 744 47.27 -15.28 -13.27
C LYS A 744 46.72 -14.91 -14.64
N VAL A 745 46.92 -13.66 -15.07
CA VAL A 745 46.57 -13.23 -16.42
C VAL A 745 47.58 -13.82 -17.39
N ILE A 746 47.10 -14.62 -18.35
CA ILE A 746 47.94 -15.16 -19.43
C ILE A 746 47.96 -14.17 -20.59
N ASN A 747 46.79 -13.66 -20.98
CA ASN A 747 46.61 -12.60 -21.97
C ASN A 747 45.26 -11.88 -21.72
N SER A 748 44.84 -11.02 -22.65
CA SER A 748 43.58 -10.26 -22.54
C SER A 748 42.32 -11.13 -22.47
N GLU A 749 42.38 -12.39 -22.89
CA GLU A 749 41.24 -13.30 -22.98
C GLU A 749 41.26 -14.41 -21.92
N TYR A 750 42.43 -14.85 -21.47
CA TYR A 750 42.54 -16.06 -20.64
C TYR A 750 43.20 -15.81 -19.27
N LEU A 751 42.60 -16.44 -18.26
CA LEU A 751 43.07 -16.49 -16.87
C LEU A 751 43.44 -17.93 -16.50
N ARG A 752 44.59 -18.10 -15.85
CA ARG A 752 44.97 -19.36 -15.22
C ARG A 752 44.61 -19.32 -13.74
N LEU A 753 43.68 -20.19 -13.32
CA LEU A 753 43.27 -20.36 -11.92
C LEU A 753 43.55 -21.80 -11.49
N ASP A 754 44.74 -22.01 -10.91
CA ASP A 754 45.16 -23.34 -10.48
C ASP A 754 44.47 -23.76 -9.18
N ASN A 755 44.33 -22.82 -8.22
CA ASN A 755 43.80 -23.09 -6.89
C ASN A 755 42.72 -22.05 -6.51
N PRO A 756 41.42 -22.39 -6.63
CA PRO A 756 40.35 -21.52 -6.14
C PRO A 756 40.48 -21.35 -4.62
N VAL A 757 40.05 -20.18 -4.12
CA VAL A 757 40.02 -19.88 -2.68
C VAL A 757 38.90 -20.67 -2.00
N GLU A 758 37.76 -20.82 -2.68
CA GLU A 758 36.56 -21.52 -2.24
C GLU A 758 36.07 -22.49 -3.32
N ASN A 759 35.76 -23.71 -2.88
CA ASN A 759 35.05 -24.69 -3.71
C ASN A 759 33.55 -24.38 -3.67
N ILE A 760 33.05 -23.71 -4.70
CA ILE A 760 31.62 -23.37 -4.83
C ILE A 760 31.03 -23.99 -6.09
N THR A 761 29.84 -24.56 -5.98
CA THR A 761 29.04 -24.96 -7.14
C THR A 761 28.26 -23.73 -7.63
N PRO A 762 28.37 -23.35 -8.91
CA PRO A 762 27.79 -22.11 -9.42
C PRO A 762 26.26 -22.09 -9.32
N LEU A 763 25.75 -20.90 -9.01
CA LEU A 763 24.33 -20.59 -9.16
C LEU A 763 24.11 -19.88 -10.50
N PHE A 764 23.19 -20.43 -11.28
CA PHE A 764 22.79 -19.90 -12.57
C PHE A 764 21.41 -19.24 -12.47
N LEU A 765 21.26 -18.08 -13.10
CA LEU A 765 19.94 -17.50 -13.37
C LEU A 765 19.53 -17.78 -14.81
N ASN A 766 18.45 -18.53 -14.99
CA ASN A 766 17.94 -18.89 -16.31
C ASN A 766 16.45 -18.51 -16.45
N TYR A 767 16.02 -18.25 -17.69
CA TYR A 767 14.61 -18.09 -18.04
C TYR A 767 13.96 -19.48 -18.07
N GLY A 768 13.12 -19.76 -17.07
CA GLY A 768 12.29 -20.95 -17.06
C GLY A 768 11.11 -20.84 -18.04
N LEU A 769 10.27 -21.88 -18.08
CA LEU A 769 8.99 -21.82 -18.79
C LEU A 769 8.10 -20.70 -18.21
N SER A 770 7.36 -20.00 -19.08
CA SER A 770 6.29 -19.08 -18.70
C SER A 770 6.72 -17.77 -18.00
N ASN A 771 7.72 -17.03 -18.55
CA ASN A 771 8.17 -15.72 -18.03
C ASN A 771 8.67 -15.73 -16.57
N LYS A 772 9.14 -16.88 -16.09
CA LYS A 772 9.76 -17.02 -14.77
C LYS A 772 11.28 -17.04 -14.87
N ILE A 773 11.94 -16.46 -13.88
CA ILE A 773 13.37 -16.64 -13.67
C ILE A 773 13.57 -17.68 -12.58
N CYS A 774 14.44 -18.63 -12.85
CA CYS A 774 14.81 -19.67 -11.92
C CYS A 774 16.27 -19.47 -11.46
N LEU A 775 16.49 -19.58 -10.16
CA LEU A 775 17.82 -19.67 -9.57
C LEU A 775 18.14 -21.17 -9.40
N ILE A 776 19.08 -21.67 -10.19
CA ILE A 776 19.35 -23.10 -10.32
C ILE A 776 20.82 -23.44 -10.08
N GLN A 777 21.10 -24.70 -9.78
CA GLN A 777 22.44 -25.23 -9.54
C GLN A 777 22.56 -26.66 -10.06
N ASN A 778 23.69 -27.00 -10.66
CA ASN A 778 23.99 -28.38 -11.03
C ASN A 778 24.20 -29.24 -9.80
N ILE A 779 23.54 -30.40 -9.77
CA ILE A 779 23.81 -31.47 -8.82
C ILE A 779 25.18 -32.04 -9.19
N TYR A 780 26.17 -31.82 -8.33
CA TYR A 780 27.53 -32.28 -8.56
C TYR A 780 27.95 -33.22 -7.42
N PRO A 781 27.84 -34.55 -7.58
CA PRO A 781 28.02 -35.52 -6.51
C PRO A 781 29.36 -35.43 -5.76
N LYS A 782 30.44 -35.01 -6.44
CA LYS A 782 31.77 -34.79 -5.83
C LYS A 782 31.76 -33.67 -4.77
N TYR A 783 30.94 -32.65 -4.97
CA TYR A 783 30.78 -31.54 -4.03
C TYR A 783 29.60 -31.77 -3.08
N GLU A 784 28.58 -32.55 -3.47
CA GLU A 784 27.44 -32.89 -2.61
C GLU A 784 27.72 -33.99 -1.57
N LYS A 785 28.55 -35.00 -1.86
CA LYS A 785 28.90 -36.05 -0.88
C LYS A 785 29.60 -35.50 0.37
N LEU A 786 30.31 -34.38 0.23
CA LEU A 786 30.91 -33.65 1.36
C LEU A 786 29.86 -32.99 2.29
N TYR A 787 28.59 -32.89 1.88
CA TYR A 787 27.50 -32.34 2.71
C TYR A 787 26.71 -33.41 3.48
N TYR A 788 26.78 -34.69 3.07
CA TYR A 788 25.93 -35.77 3.60
C TYR A 788 26.69 -36.83 4.39
N GLN A 789 28.02 -36.76 4.49
CA GLN A 789 28.84 -37.81 5.12
C GLN A 789 29.17 -37.59 6.60
N ASP A 790 28.70 -36.52 7.24
CA ASP A 790 29.03 -36.21 8.65
C ASP A 790 27.88 -36.45 9.65
N ASP A 791 26.73 -36.97 9.22
CA ASP A 791 25.56 -37.25 10.10
C ASP A 791 25.21 -38.76 10.17
N ASP A 792 26.13 -39.66 9.81
CA ASP A 792 25.93 -41.12 9.96
C ASP A 792 26.07 -41.62 11.42
N ASP A 793 26.17 -40.71 12.40
CA ASP A 793 25.90 -41.02 13.82
C ASP A 793 24.50 -40.51 14.19
N GLU A 794 23.48 -41.25 13.79
CA GLU A 794 22.50 -41.82 14.74
C GLU A 794 21.46 -42.65 13.96
N GLU A 795 21.64 -43.97 14.07
CA GLU A 795 20.55 -44.95 14.02
C GLU A 795 19.38 -44.47 14.88
N ASN A 796 18.48 -43.64 14.34
CA ASN A 796 17.06 -43.64 14.70
C ASN A 796 16.23 -42.69 13.84
N ASN A 797 15.53 -43.33 12.90
CA ASN A 797 14.09 -43.22 12.77
C ASN A 797 13.45 -41.98 12.11
N ASN A 798 12.84 -42.32 10.97
CA ASN A 798 11.51 -41.93 10.51
C ASN A 798 11.38 -40.71 9.61
N LYS A 799 11.38 -41.01 8.30
CA LYS A 799 10.31 -40.67 7.34
C LYS A 799 9.59 -39.34 7.60
N LYS A 800 10.34 -38.24 7.59
CA LYS A 800 9.79 -36.91 7.39
C LYS A 800 10.23 -36.38 6.04
N ASN A 801 9.22 -35.98 5.27
CA ASN A 801 9.28 -35.43 3.93
C ASN A 801 10.54 -34.59 3.68
N LYS A 802 11.28 -34.95 2.63
CA LYS A 802 12.44 -34.21 2.08
C LYS A 802 12.12 -32.73 1.76
N PHE A 803 10.85 -32.33 1.76
CA PHE A 803 10.37 -30.96 1.57
C PHE A 803 10.21 -30.13 2.87
N ASP A 804 10.00 -30.76 4.03
CA ASP A 804 9.92 -30.05 5.32
C ASP A 804 11.31 -29.76 5.92
N TYR A 805 12.33 -30.51 5.49
CA TYR A 805 13.72 -30.27 5.86
C TYR A 805 14.19 -28.90 5.35
N LEU A 806 13.91 -28.56 4.08
CA LEU A 806 14.26 -27.25 3.50
C LEU A 806 13.50 -26.08 4.14
N LYS A 807 12.30 -26.30 4.66
CA LYS A 807 11.46 -25.25 5.27
C LYS A 807 11.85 -24.93 6.71
N ASN A 808 12.36 -25.93 7.45
CA ASN A 808 12.85 -25.73 8.83
C ASN A 808 14.36 -25.40 8.89
N TYR A 809 15.14 -25.66 7.83
CA TYR A 809 16.57 -25.34 7.78
C TYR A 809 16.90 -23.85 7.58
N PHE A 810 15.97 -23.05 7.04
CA PHE A 810 16.18 -21.60 6.90
C PHE A 810 16.41 -20.89 8.25
N PHE A 811 16.15 -21.55 9.40
CA PHE A 811 16.19 -20.94 10.73
C PHE A 811 17.11 -21.61 11.77
N LYS A 812 18.09 -22.46 11.38
CA LYS A 812 19.13 -22.94 12.32
C LYS A 812 20.43 -23.31 11.61
N TYR A 813 21.26 -22.31 11.28
CA TYR A 813 22.61 -22.55 10.78
C TYR A 813 23.59 -22.88 11.92
N LYS A 814 23.83 -24.19 12.12
CA LYS A 814 25.06 -24.80 12.64
C LYS A 814 25.14 -26.17 11.95
N LYS A 815 26.12 -26.56 11.13
CA LYS A 815 27.49 -26.08 10.88
C LYS A 815 27.90 -26.35 9.42
N PRO A 816 28.88 -25.60 8.92
CA PRO A 816 29.73 -25.95 7.78
C PRO A 816 31.19 -26.19 8.22
N TYR A 817 31.85 -27.27 7.82
CA TYR A 817 33.31 -27.47 8.02
C TYR A 817 34.06 -27.47 6.68
N ILE A 818 34.82 -26.40 6.38
CA ILE A 818 36.27 -26.12 6.56
C ILE A 818 37.16 -26.88 5.55
N VAL A 819 37.70 -26.14 4.58
CA VAL A 819 39.10 -26.33 4.14
C VAL A 819 39.94 -25.24 4.80
N ASN A 820 41.04 -25.68 5.36
CA ASN A 820 41.95 -24.90 6.18
C ASN A 820 42.85 -23.99 5.32
N ILE A 821 42.78 -22.69 5.60
CA ILE A 821 43.54 -21.57 5.00
C ILE A 821 44.87 -21.40 5.76
N ASN A 822 45.61 -22.49 6.00
CA ASN A 822 46.97 -22.41 6.54
C ASN A 822 47.82 -21.60 5.53
N ASP A 823 48.15 -20.30 5.62
CA ASP A 823 48.24 -19.37 6.74
C ASP A 823 47.92 -17.92 6.30
N LYS A 824 46.65 -17.54 6.06
CA LYS A 824 46.32 -16.13 5.75
C LYS A 824 45.20 -15.55 6.63
N LYS A 825 45.58 -14.60 7.50
CA LYS A 825 44.77 -13.87 8.50
C LYS A 825 43.61 -12.99 7.97
N TYR A 826 43.31 -12.97 6.68
CA TYR A 826 42.50 -11.91 6.06
C TYR A 826 41.22 -12.36 5.34
N ILE A 827 41.15 -13.58 4.80
CA ILE A 827 40.01 -14.05 4.01
C ILE A 827 39.33 -15.20 4.77
N SER A 828 38.37 -14.91 5.66
CA SER A 828 37.51 -15.92 6.29
C SER A 828 36.04 -15.57 6.04
N PHE A 829 35.35 -16.37 5.23
CA PHE A 829 33.89 -16.43 5.22
C PHE A 829 33.46 -17.23 6.45
N ASP A 830 33.42 -16.56 7.58
CA ASP A 830 33.08 -17.20 8.83
C ASP A 830 31.55 -17.39 8.89
N LYS A 831 31.13 -18.62 8.60
CA LYS A 831 29.73 -19.00 8.36
C LYS A 831 28.87 -18.99 9.63
N GLU A 832 29.45 -18.81 10.82
CA GLU A 832 28.71 -18.54 12.05
C GLU A 832 28.13 -17.12 12.11
N TYR A 833 28.56 -16.23 11.21
CA TYR A 833 27.94 -14.92 11.07
C TYR A 833 26.70 -15.04 10.17
N GLU A 834 25.52 -14.83 10.76
CA GLU A 834 24.22 -14.58 10.09
C GLU A 834 24.27 -13.35 9.13
N ALA A 835 25.45 -12.84 8.81
CA ALA A 835 25.73 -11.56 8.18
C ALA A 835 26.14 -11.72 6.72
N THR A 836 25.32 -12.41 5.92
CA THR A 836 25.19 -12.00 4.52
C THR A 836 24.58 -10.58 4.39
N ASN A 837 24.00 -10.05 5.49
CA ASN A 837 23.36 -8.74 5.67
C ASN A 837 24.30 -7.51 5.73
N ILE A 838 25.59 -7.64 5.44
CA ILE A 838 26.53 -6.51 5.50
C ILE A 838 27.27 -6.29 4.16
N GLY A 839 27.02 -7.14 3.15
CA GLY A 839 27.89 -7.29 1.98
C GLY A 839 29.26 -7.81 2.39
N ALA A 840 29.79 -8.83 1.70
CA ALA A 840 31.12 -9.38 2.02
C ALA A 840 32.27 -8.34 1.96
N PHE A 841 31.97 -7.14 1.45
CA PHE A 841 32.83 -5.97 1.39
C PHE A 841 32.14 -4.74 1.94
N ALA A 842 31.37 -4.92 3.02
CA ALA A 842 30.96 -3.84 3.91
C ALA A 842 32.16 -2.93 3.98
N PHE A 843 32.02 -1.69 3.54
CA PHE A 843 33.10 -0.71 3.49
C PHE A 843 33.58 -0.38 4.93
N ASP A 844 33.61 -1.33 5.86
CA ASP A 844 33.80 -1.28 7.29
C ASP A 844 32.59 -0.68 8.02
N ASN A 845 31.42 -1.34 7.93
CA ASN A 845 30.20 -0.93 8.66
C ASN A 845 29.82 -1.97 9.74
N ASN A 846 30.21 -1.69 10.98
CA ASN A 846 30.02 -2.55 12.14
C ASN A 846 28.59 -2.47 12.70
N ASN A 847 27.64 -3.21 12.11
CA ASN A 847 26.34 -3.49 12.73
C ASN A 847 26.30 -4.83 13.48
N SER A 848 27.38 -5.63 13.47
CA SER A 848 27.42 -6.84 14.29
C SER A 848 27.65 -6.49 15.77
N LYS A 849 26.94 -7.17 16.66
CA LYS A 849 27.00 -7.05 18.15
C LYS A 849 28.40 -7.25 18.76
N ILE A 850 29.43 -7.48 17.94
CA ILE A 850 30.77 -7.96 18.32
C ILE A 850 31.83 -6.84 18.24
N ALA A 851 31.60 -5.73 17.54
CA ALA A 851 32.58 -4.65 17.43
C ALA A 851 32.63 -3.72 18.67
N LYS A 852 32.95 -4.28 19.84
CA LYS A 852 33.01 -3.50 21.08
C LYS A 852 34.21 -2.55 21.18
N ASN A 853 35.27 -2.67 20.35
CA ASN A 853 36.53 -1.98 20.66
C ASN A 853 37.17 -1.06 19.60
N LYS A 854 36.80 -1.04 18.31
CA LYS A 854 37.27 0.00 17.35
C LYS A 854 36.25 0.28 16.23
N LYS A 855 35.74 1.51 16.17
CA LYS A 855 34.92 1.99 15.05
C LYS A 855 35.84 2.52 13.95
N SER A 856 35.72 1.98 12.74
CA SER A 856 36.43 2.47 11.57
C SER A 856 35.93 3.85 11.11
N ALA A 857 36.72 4.53 10.26
CA ALA A 857 36.30 5.80 9.69
C ALA A 857 34.98 5.71 8.91
N VAL A 858 34.71 4.58 8.24
CA VAL A 858 33.45 4.39 7.50
C VAL A 858 32.28 4.24 8.45
N THR A 859 32.37 3.34 9.43
CA THR A 859 31.37 3.20 10.50
C THR A 859 31.06 4.56 11.12
N PHE A 860 32.10 5.36 11.43
CA PHE A 860 31.90 6.69 12.01
C PHE A 860 31.14 7.65 11.07
N VAL A 861 31.51 7.70 9.79
CA VAL A 861 30.85 8.58 8.80
C VAL A 861 29.40 8.15 8.56
N VAL A 862 29.13 6.85 8.49
CA VAL A 862 27.78 6.29 8.29
C VAL A 862 26.91 6.54 9.53
N GLN A 863 27.40 6.23 10.74
CA GLN A 863 26.68 6.51 11.99
C GLN A 863 26.37 8.00 12.13
N LYS A 864 27.32 8.89 11.82
CA LYS A 864 27.10 10.34 11.82
C LYS A 864 26.05 10.76 10.78
N TYR A 865 25.98 10.08 9.64
CA TYR A 865 24.94 10.32 8.64
C TYR A 865 23.55 9.87 9.11
N LYS A 866 23.47 8.69 9.75
CA LYS A 866 22.23 8.09 10.27
C LYS A 866 21.63 8.86 11.44
N LYS A 867 22.44 9.47 12.31
CA LYS A 867 21.94 10.30 13.43
C LYS A 867 20.91 11.37 13.02
N ASN A 868 20.99 11.86 11.77
CA ASN A 868 20.13 12.94 11.28
C ASN A 868 19.16 12.48 10.16
N LYS A 869 18.94 11.16 10.01
CA LYS A 869 18.13 10.56 8.93
C LYS A 869 17.31 9.38 9.46
N SER A 870 16.27 8.99 8.72
CA SER A 870 15.50 7.78 9.05
C SER A 870 16.36 6.52 8.91
N ALA A 871 16.05 5.49 9.70
CA ALA A 871 16.79 4.23 9.74
C ALA A 871 16.88 3.54 8.36
N ASP A 872 15.85 3.69 7.55
CA ASP A 872 15.75 3.19 6.19
C ASP A 872 16.74 3.88 5.21
N LYS A 873 17.05 5.16 5.38
CA LYS A 873 17.82 5.89 4.35
C LYS A 873 19.27 5.44 4.24
N VAL A 874 19.73 5.14 3.04
CA VAL A 874 21.13 4.79 2.76
C VAL A 874 22.01 6.01 2.45
N ILE A 875 23.31 5.85 2.60
CA ILE A 875 24.32 6.76 2.07
C ILE A 875 24.82 6.25 0.72
N THR A 876 24.81 7.09 -0.32
CA THR A 876 25.37 6.69 -1.62
C THR A 876 26.89 6.60 -1.54
N THR A 877 27.51 5.69 -2.29
CA THR A 877 28.98 5.49 -2.30
C THR A 877 29.74 6.77 -2.66
N SER A 878 29.24 7.57 -3.61
CA SER A 878 29.83 8.89 -3.95
C SER A 878 29.82 9.88 -2.79
N LYS A 879 28.72 9.91 -2.01
CA LYS A 879 28.58 10.78 -0.84
C LYS A 879 29.44 10.29 0.32
N LEU A 880 29.50 8.98 0.53
CA LEU A 880 30.38 8.36 1.52
C LEU A 880 31.84 8.68 1.23
N TYR A 881 32.31 8.42 0.00
CA TYR A 881 33.68 8.70 -0.40
C TYR A 881 34.04 10.19 -0.27
N LYS A 882 33.15 11.11 -0.67
CA LYS A 882 33.33 12.55 -0.47
C LYS A 882 33.47 12.93 1.01
N LYS A 883 32.72 12.27 1.91
CA LYS A 883 32.82 12.50 3.37
C LYS A 883 34.07 11.87 3.96
N LEU A 884 34.48 10.69 3.51
CA LEU A 884 35.71 10.03 3.96
C LEU A 884 36.96 10.82 3.59
N LYS A 885 37.02 11.38 2.38
CA LYS A 885 38.12 12.28 1.99
C LYS A 885 38.29 13.51 2.88
N LYS A 886 37.21 13.95 3.54
CA LYS A 886 37.22 15.08 4.49
C LYS A 886 37.36 14.61 5.94
N SER A 887 37.46 13.30 6.18
CA SER A 887 37.54 12.72 7.51
C SER A 887 39.00 12.59 7.94
N TYR A 888 39.40 13.34 8.97
CA TYR A 888 40.71 13.19 9.60
C TYR A 888 40.95 11.75 10.11
N ILE A 889 39.89 11.07 10.55
CA ILE A 889 39.98 9.68 11.03
C ILE A 889 40.43 8.77 9.88
N TRP A 890 39.84 8.93 8.69
CA TRP A 890 40.19 8.16 7.51
C TRP A 890 41.63 8.40 7.08
N GLU A 891 42.06 9.67 7.02
CA GLU A 891 43.44 10.02 6.66
C GLU A 891 44.44 9.38 7.62
N ARG A 892 44.15 9.42 8.94
CA ARG A 892 44.97 8.81 9.97
C ARG A 892 45.01 7.29 9.87
N GLU A 893 43.88 6.64 9.61
CA GLU A 893 43.79 5.19 9.43
C GLU A 893 44.56 4.75 8.19
N HIS A 894 44.33 5.38 7.04
CA HIS A 894 45.03 5.08 5.79
C HIS A 894 46.55 5.26 5.92
N LYS A 895 47.01 6.36 6.55
CA LYS A 895 48.44 6.58 6.84
C LYS A 895 49.03 5.49 7.74
N LYS A 896 48.26 4.98 8.72
CA LYS A 896 48.68 3.86 9.58
C LYS A 896 48.81 2.55 8.79
N LEU A 897 47.88 2.27 7.88
CA LEU A 897 47.94 1.08 7.02
C LEU A 897 49.18 1.14 6.11
N LEU A 898 49.41 2.26 5.43
CA LEU A 898 50.62 2.47 4.61
C LEU A 898 51.91 2.35 5.43
N LYS A 899 51.97 2.94 6.63
CA LYS A 899 53.14 2.84 7.51
C LYS A 899 53.39 1.39 7.95
N SER A 900 52.32 0.62 8.19
CA SER A 900 52.41 -0.79 8.58
C SER A 900 52.94 -1.65 7.43
N ALA A 901 52.44 -1.42 6.21
CA ALA A 901 52.94 -2.08 5.00
C ALA A 901 54.41 -1.74 4.69
N LYS A 902 54.81 -0.47 4.85
CA LYS A 902 56.23 -0.04 4.70
C LYS A 902 57.15 -0.71 5.72
N LYS A 903 56.72 -0.83 6.98
CA LYS A 903 57.50 -1.52 8.01
C LYS A 903 57.69 -3.01 7.71
N LEU A 904 56.64 -3.69 7.25
CA LEU A 904 56.73 -5.09 6.83
C LEU A 904 57.68 -5.28 5.65
N LEU A 905 57.59 -4.40 4.64
CA LEU A 905 58.48 -4.45 3.47
C LEU A 905 59.96 -4.31 3.88
N GLN A 906 60.26 -3.39 4.80
CA GLN A 906 61.60 -3.20 5.35
C GLN A 906 62.07 -4.40 6.19
N LYS A 907 61.19 -5.01 6.98
CA LYS A 907 61.50 -6.23 7.76
C LYS A 907 61.83 -7.39 6.82
N ASN A 908 61.02 -7.62 5.79
CA ASN A 908 61.22 -8.70 4.83
C ASN A 908 62.48 -8.51 3.97
N SER A 909 62.86 -7.26 3.64
CA SER A 909 64.11 -6.98 2.91
C SER A 909 65.35 -7.09 3.79
N ALA A 910 65.25 -6.79 5.09
CA ALA A 910 66.31 -7.01 6.07
C ALA A 910 66.51 -8.51 6.38
N GLN A 911 65.41 -9.27 6.48
CA GLN A 911 65.42 -10.71 6.79
C GLN A 911 65.93 -11.56 5.61
N LYS A 912 65.66 -11.15 4.36
CA LYS A 912 66.32 -11.72 3.17
C LYS A 912 67.84 -11.51 3.12
N LYS A 913 68.41 -10.63 3.95
CA LYS A 913 69.86 -10.45 4.11
C LYS A 913 70.46 -11.18 5.32
N SER A 914 69.65 -11.68 6.27
CA SER A 914 70.14 -12.31 7.50
C SER A 914 70.04 -13.83 7.56
N ASP A 915 69.27 -14.49 6.71
CA ASP A 915 68.96 -15.92 6.96
C ASP A 915 69.77 -16.88 6.08
N LYS A 916 70.90 -17.34 6.64
CA LYS A 916 71.41 -18.71 6.49
C LYS A 916 71.55 -19.46 7.83
N LYS A 917 71.16 -18.86 8.97
CA LYS A 917 71.15 -19.52 10.29
C LYS A 917 70.08 -18.87 11.19
N ASP A 918 68.94 -19.56 11.34
CA ASP A 918 68.03 -19.56 12.51
C ASP A 918 66.56 -19.70 12.11
N GLU A 919 66.21 -20.88 11.58
CA GLU A 919 64.83 -21.26 11.24
C GLU A 919 64.03 -21.82 12.43
N LEU A 920 64.64 -22.03 13.61
CA LEU A 920 64.00 -22.80 14.69
C LEU A 920 63.36 -22.02 15.85
N GLN A 921 63.45 -20.68 15.91
CA GLN A 921 62.91 -19.90 17.06
C GLN A 921 61.69 -19.01 16.76
N ASN A 922 61.24 -18.88 15.51
CA ASN A 922 60.16 -17.94 15.15
C ASN A 922 58.72 -18.48 15.28
N SER A 923 58.50 -19.72 15.72
CA SER A 923 57.16 -20.33 15.79
C SER A 923 56.30 -19.90 17.00
N LYS A 924 56.84 -19.12 17.95
CA LYS A 924 56.12 -18.70 19.19
C LYS A 924 55.57 -17.26 19.21
N LEU A 925 55.66 -16.51 18.10
CA LEU A 925 55.14 -15.14 17.98
C LEU A 925 53.80 -15.02 17.21
N SER A 926 53.15 -16.13 16.86
CA SER A 926 52.05 -16.16 15.88
C SER A 926 50.71 -15.55 16.32
N SER A 927 50.55 -15.02 17.53
CA SER A 927 49.38 -14.19 17.89
C SER A 927 49.43 -12.78 17.27
N GLU A 928 50.29 -12.56 16.26
CA GLU A 928 50.55 -11.32 15.55
C GLU A 928 49.25 -10.63 15.07
N LYS A 929 49.11 -9.36 15.45
CA LYS A 929 48.11 -8.42 14.90
C LYS A 929 48.05 -8.53 13.38
N ASN A 930 46.85 -8.45 12.81
CA ASN A 930 46.65 -8.33 11.35
C ASN A 930 47.58 -7.25 10.75
N THR A 931 48.65 -7.66 10.06
CA THR A 931 49.59 -6.76 9.39
C THR A 931 49.34 -6.67 7.87
N VAL A 932 48.91 -5.49 7.40
CA VAL A 932 48.67 -5.19 5.98
C VAL A 932 50.01 -5.05 5.24
N GLN A 933 50.12 -5.65 4.05
CA GLN A 933 51.33 -5.64 3.21
C GLN A 933 51.12 -4.92 1.86
N PHE A 934 52.21 -4.61 1.15
CA PHE A 934 52.10 -4.14 -0.23
C PHE A 934 51.71 -5.30 -1.16
N GLY A 935 50.73 -5.07 -2.03
CA GLY A 935 50.32 -6.07 -3.03
C GLY A 935 51.38 -6.27 -4.12
N ASN A 936 51.43 -7.46 -4.72
CA ASN A 936 52.34 -7.75 -5.83
C ASN A 936 51.91 -6.96 -7.09
N PRO A 937 52.81 -6.22 -7.77
CA PRO A 937 52.49 -5.56 -9.03
C PRO A 937 51.91 -6.48 -10.11
N GLU A 938 52.33 -7.75 -10.17
CA GLU A 938 51.82 -8.73 -11.14
C GLU A 938 50.33 -9.06 -10.93
N GLN A 939 49.80 -8.81 -9.71
CA GLN A 939 48.39 -9.04 -9.38
C GLN A 939 47.48 -7.87 -9.77
N ILE A 940 48.04 -6.72 -10.17
CA ILE A 940 47.26 -5.51 -10.47
C ILE A 940 46.16 -5.79 -11.51
N PRO A 941 46.43 -6.43 -12.67
CA PRO A 941 45.38 -6.69 -13.67
C PRO A 941 44.22 -7.53 -13.13
N VAL A 942 44.52 -8.53 -12.32
CA VAL A 942 43.51 -9.41 -11.69
C VAL A 942 42.70 -8.65 -10.64
N LEU A 943 43.35 -7.83 -9.82
CA LEU A 943 42.67 -7.01 -8.82
C LEU A 943 41.79 -5.93 -9.46
N GLN A 944 42.23 -5.35 -10.59
CA GLN A 944 41.39 -4.45 -11.38
C GLN A 944 40.12 -5.15 -11.87
N LEU A 945 40.23 -6.38 -12.38
CA LEU A 945 39.08 -7.19 -12.78
C LEU A 945 38.16 -7.47 -11.58
N ILE A 946 38.69 -7.96 -10.46
CA ILE A 946 37.94 -8.24 -9.23
C ILE A 946 37.19 -7.01 -8.76
N ILE A 947 37.85 -5.86 -8.62
CA ILE A 947 37.22 -4.62 -8.16
C ILE A 947 36.09 -4.20 -9.11
N ARG A 948 36.28 -4.32 -10.42
CA ARG A 948 35.24 -3.99 -11.41
C ARG A 948 34.05 -4.93 -11.30
N LEU A 949 34.26 -6.23 -11.13
CA LEU A 949 33.20 -7.21 -10.94
C LEU A 949 32.43 -6.95 -9.64
N LEU A 950 33.12 -6.74 -8.52
CA LEU A 950 32.51 -6.41 -7.23
C LEU A 950 31.73 -5.09 -7.30
N ALA A 951 32.29 -4.05 -7.91
CA ALA A 951 31.60 -2.78 -8.10
C ALA A 951 30.35 -2.94 -8.98
N THR A 952 30.38 -3.87 -9.95
CA THR A 952 29.23 -4.16 -10.80
C THR A 952 28.15 -4.89 -10.01
N VAL A 953 28.49 -5.91 -9.20
CA VAL A 953 27.54 -6.58 -8.30
C VAL A 953 26.89 -5.58 -7.35
N GLU A 954 27.67 -4.71 -6.71
CA GLU A 954 27.16 -3.66 -5.81
C GLU A 954 26.23 -2.65 -6.52
N MET A 955 26.35 -2.49 -7.84
CA MET A 955 25.47 -1.63 -8.63
C MET A 955 24.14 -2.33 -8.97
N ILE A 956 24.18 -3.62 -9.36
CA ILE A 956 23.03 -4.33 -9.92
C ILE A 956 22.26 -5.18 -8.89
N LEU A 957 22.94 -5.69 -7.88
CA LEU A 957 22.39 -6.63 -6.89
C LEU A 957 22.81 -6.17 -5.50
N LYS A 958 22.03 -5.29 -4.87
CA LYS A 958 22.38 -4.66 -3.60
C LYS A 958 21.93 -5.52 -2.43
N ASP A 959 22.62 -5.39 -1.31
CA ASP A 959 22.18 -6.01 -0.06
C ASP A 959 20.94 -5.28 0.49
N PRO A 960 19.81 -5.98 0.70
CA PRO A 960 18.58 -5.42 1.26
C PRO A 960 18.80 -4.66 2.57
N ASP A 961 19.77 -5.08 3.37
CA ASP A 961 20.08 -4.50 4.67
C ASP A 961 21.20 -3.45 4.67
N ALA A 962 21.86 -3.22 3.54
CA ALA A 962 22.99 -2.30 3.49
C ALA A 962 22.60 -0.85 3.82
N GLU A 963 23.46 -0.18 4.60
CA GLU A 963 23.34 1.25 4.87
C GLU A 963 24.03 2.11 3.81
N ILE A 964 24.82 1.48 2.93
CA ILE A 964 25.59 2.09 1.85
C ILE A 964 25.09 1.48 0.54
N ALA A 965 24.81 2.30 -0.46
CA ALA A 965 24.33 1.79 -1.76
C ALA A 965 25.04 2.46 -2.94
N CYS A 966 25.32 1.67 -3.97
CA CYS A 966 25.70 2.17 -5.29
C CYS A 966 24.46 2.23 -6.17
N ARG A 967 24.01 3.41 -6.62
CA ARG A 967 22.81 3.48 -7.48
C ARG A 967 23.06 2.86 -8.85
N PHE A 968 22.04 2.19 -9.39
CA PHE A 968 22.09 1.63 -10.74
C PHE A 968 22.26 2.74 -11.78
N ASN A 969 23.02 2.46 -12.84
CA ASN A 969 23.35 3.39 -13.93
C ASN A 969 23.92 4.76 -13.46
N ASN A 970 24.58 4.79 -12.30
CA ASN A 970 25.17 6.02 -11.77
C ASN A 970 26.70 5.98 -11.81
N LYS A 971 27.29 6.54 -12.89
CA LYS A 971 28.75 6.55 -13.12
C LYS A 971 29.54 7.14 -11.94
N LYS A 972 29.01 8.15 -11.24
CA LYS A 972 29.65 8.76 -10.06
C LYS A 972 29.67 7.84 -8.85
N ASP A 973 28.58 7.12 -8.60
CA ASP A 973 28.51 6.13 -7.52
C ASP A 973 29.40 4.93 -7.86
N PHE A 974 29.34 4.38 -9.07
CA PHE A 974 30.20 3.27 -9.51
C PHE A 974 31.70 3.60 -9.34
N LYS A 975 32.13 4.77 -9.83
CA LYS A 975 33.50 5.26 -9.64
C LYS A 975 33.90 5.36 -8.17
N ALA A 976 32.98 5.79 -7.31
CA ALA A 976 33.23 5.86 -5.88
C ALA A 976 33.29 4.47 -5.24
N THR A 977 32.45 3.54 -5.69
CA THR A 977 32.47 2.12 -5.29
C THR A 977 33.84 1.50 -5.59
N VAL A 978 34.35 1.65 -6.82
CA VAL A 978 35.71 1.19 -7.20
C VAL A 978 36.78 1.72 -6.24
N LYS A 979 36.73 3.02 -5.93
CA LYS A 979 37.68 3.65 -5.00
C LYS A 979 37.52 3.17 -3.57
N LEU A 980 36.31 2.91 -3.11
CA LEU A 980 36.06 2.39 -1.76
C LEU A 980 36.52 0.93 -1.66
N LEU A 981 36.32 0.12 -2.70
CA LEU A 981 36.84 -1.25 -2.77
C LEU A 981 38.37 -1.25 -2.70
N GLU A 982 39.04 -0.42 -3.51
CA GLU A 982 40.50 -0.31 -3.48
C GLU A 982 41.04 0.18 -2.13
N ASN A 983 40.49 1.28 -1.61
CA ASN A 983 41.11 1.96 -0.48
C ASN A 983 40.68 1.41 0.88
N VAL A 984 39.48 0.83 0.99
CA VAL A 984 38.92 0.33 2.25
C VAL A 984 38.88 -1.19 2.27
N THR A 985 38.40 -1.80 1.19
CA THR A 985 38.11 -3.23 1.18
C THR A 985 39.39 -4.07 1.05
N LEU A 986 40.26 -3.73 0.09
CA LEU A 986 41.52 -4.46 -0.09
C LEU A 986 42.40 -4.48 1.19
N PRO A 987 42.62 -3.36 1.89
CA PRO A 987 43.45 -3.39 3.09
C PRO A 987 42.82 -4.17 4.24
N ASN A 988 41.50 -4.08 4.40
CA ASN A 988 40.79 -4.66 5.55
C ASN A 988 40.57 -6.17 5.39
N TYR A 989 40.21 -6.63 4.19
CA TYR A 989 39.80 -8.02 3.94
C TYR A 989 40.79 -8.83 3.10
N PHE A 990 41.66 -8.18 2.33
CA PHE A 990 42.70 -8.89 1.58
C PHE A 990 44.09 -8.68 2.19
N GLY A 991 44.21 -7.79 3.18
CA GLY A 991 45.47 -7.46 3.84
C GLY A 991 46.48 -6.82 2.90
N ILE A 992 46.03 -6.25 1.78
CA ILE A 992 46.91 -5.65 0.75
C ILE A 992 46.58 -4.18 0.54
N ILE A 993 47.62 -3.38 0.33
CA ILE A 993 47.53 -1.97 -0.05
C ILE A 993 48.53 -1.69 -1.18
N TYR A 994 48.24 -0.69 -2.01
CA TYR A 994 49.17 -0.22 -3.05
C TYR A 994 49.55 1.24 -2.76
N GLU A 995 50.80 1.60 -3.07
CA GLU A 995 51.26 2.99 -2.95
C GLU A 995 50.69 3.87 -4.08
N ASN A 996 50.63 3.29 -5.29
CA ASN A 996 49.98 3.89 -6.44
C ASN A 996 48.52 3.46 -6.54
N LYS A 997 47.72 4.26 -7.23
CA LYS A 997 46.35 3.90 -7.58
C LYS A 997 46.35 2.66 -8.46
N LEU A 998 45.41 1.75 -8.23
CA LEU A 998 45.20 0.60 -9.10
C LEU A 998 44.77 1.01 -10.51
N PHE A 999 44.10 2.16 -10.67
CA PHE A 999 43.66 2.68 -11.96
C PHE A 999 44.27 4.07 -12.20
N GLU A 1000 44.87 4.28 -13.37
CA GLU A 1000 45.42 5.58 -13.77
C GLU A 1000 44.33 6.65 -13.82
N ASN A 1001 43.22 6.32 -14.51
CA ASN A 1001 42.05 7.18 -14.63
C ASN A 1001 40.78 6.42 -14.24
N TYR A 1002 40.19 6.77 -13.09
CA TYR A 1002 38.93 6.16 -12.65
C TYR A 1002 37.71 6.60 -13.47
N ASP A 1003 37.81 7.64 -14.31
CA ASP A 1003 36.71 8.06 -15.19
C ASP A 1003 36.56 7.15 -16.42
N THR A 1004 37.59 6.37 -16.77
CA THR A 1004 37.56 5.39 -17.88
C THR A 1004 37.22 3.98 -17.40
N VAL A 1005 37.00 3.77 -16.10
CA VAL A 1005 36.69 2.44 -15.55
C VAL A 1005 35.22 2.10 -15.80
N GLU A 1006 34.99 0.98 -16.45
CA GLU A 1006 33.65 0.49 -16.80
C GLU A 1006 33.23 -0.72 -15.95
N PRO A 1007 31.92 -0.91 -15.72
CA PRO A 1007 31.38 -2.16 -15.19
C PRO A 1007 31.60 -3.32 -16.17
N TYR A 1008 31.18 -4.51 -15.74
CA TYR A 1008 31.11 -5.69 -16.60
C TYR A 1008 29.68 -6.27 -16.63
N PRO A 1009 29.02 -6.37 -17.80
CA PRO A 1009 29.42 -5.82 -19.11
C PRO A 1009 29.59 -4.28 -19.12
N SER A 1010 30.02 -3.69 -20.24
CA SER A 1010 30.28 -2.24 -20.36
C SER A 1010 29.04 -1.36 -20.16
N TRP A 1011 29.22 -0.05 -19.97
CA TRP A 1011 28.09 0.89 -19.83
C TRP A 1011 27.10 0.82 -20.99
N ALA A 1012 27.59 0.71 -22.22
CA ALA A 1012 26.73 0.60 -23.41
C ALA A 1012 25.81 -0.64 -23.34
N ALA A 1013 26.31 -1.77 -22.84
CA ALA A 1013 25.50 -2.97 -22.66
C ALA A 1013 24.38 -2.77 -21.61
N TRP A 1014 24.66 -2.04 -20.54
CA TRP A 1014 23.64 -1.70 -19.53
C TRP A 1014 22.64 -0.64 -20.02
N GLU A 1015 23.11 0.33 -20.79
CA GLU A 1015 22.28 1.40 -21.37
C GLU A 1015 21.32 0.85 -22.42
N ASN A 1016 21.70 -0.18 -23.19
CA ASN A 1016 20.83 -0.85 -24.18
C ASN A 1016 19.72 -1.74 -23.57
N LEU A 1017 19.77 -2.02 -22.25
CA LEU A 1017 18.74 -2.79 -21.55
C LEU A 1017 17.64 -1.90 -20.94
N LEU A 1018 17.85 -0.58 -20.92
CA LEU A 1018 16.92 0.44 -20.42
C LEU A 1018 16.04 0.95 -21.55
#